data_AF-A0A0Q8SLH8-F1
#
_entry.id   AF-A0A0Q8SLH8-F1
#
_cell.length_a   1.000
_cell.length_b   1.000
_cell.length_c   1.000
_cell.angle_alpha   90.00
_cell.angle_beta   90.00
_cell.angle_gamma   90.00
#
_symmetry.space_group_name_H-M   'P 1'
#
loop_
_entity.id
_entity.type
_entity.pdbx_description
1 polymer ?
#
loop_
_entity_poly.entity_id
_entity_poly.type
_entity_poly.pdbx_seq_one_letter_code
_entity_poly.pdbx_strand_id
1 'polypeptide(L)'
;MTGPAGPQLITRAILTLYGNVGSNLDTRDWTVIMQSSNPLEAAERALVRQYQDKDYLLRNLQLYSARGARPEQAEYTYRQLAERMGFTYDANWSVGTPYEYLRLKSTAELAGILEPILDRTITTTAGGTFSGLVGATDVFKSTIPALNGTTITGDASDNDVLTLTTAGTVTINNGSTGGTISGIKVLNLADGTNTITYNTSAGFTTINGGTGDDTFMPNTALFPITVKGGSGTDTIVLAAAYAATASGSGAFASRVTGFEKLVLTSATSQTIDLQTLGNYSDVTFSGANGLTLSNLPSNGKITLTGAGTAFTISNAAFVGGVNDVINLTLTDGSTSGVAFATTGITASGVETVNISVKDTQATPTGVFNNNMTWLGNSVKTFNVSGNAGLTLSSSSTSLTTVDASGITLGGFTWTASALTGTATVKGSATGTNTVNMNSATAGVNYTGGSGNDNVTINATVSSTAALGNGNNSLALNGVTILGTYTAGTGTDSLAFFSSVPDLSNAAITGFENLTVTNNANITATIAQMSQFTGTVNAAGTETLNLTTAGTFNAFSTIEKYNLANGTNNFTSANVAVSVIGGSGADTLNFTTNQIINFLTTVDGGNGTDTLNIGATTTQNIDLSTKVASIEIINIAGSIGTASVINLNGAGVTLNYTKSTGDNTITLGTGGQTLNLLGSSSAATTVTGGAAVDVINLQSSGSGSETLIATGANMSNRTQVDVVGNFNATGTDYFKTGVNAATLSSRTFVNLNTGAYLTAIEADLTALLNSSDQAFFITISGGSAAGTYLVQNTGSDTSQFDDTDFFVQLTGTVGTITVGNLIA
;
A
#
# COMPACT_ATOMS: atom_id res chain seq x y z
N MET A 1 45.01 -67.78 69.77
CA MET A 1 45.91 -66.62 69.85
C MET A 1 45.08 -65.38 70.16
N THR A 2 44.76 -65.16 71.44
CA THR A 2 43.90 -64.05 71.91
C THR A 2 44.50 -63.45 73.19
N GLY A 3 45.77 -63.04 73.10
CA GLY A 3 46.46 -62.24 74.12
C GLY A 3 46.80 -60.86 73.55
N PRO A 4 46.97 -59.83 74.40
CA PRO A 4 47.17 -58.43 74.00
C PRO A 4 48.43 -58.14 73.16
N ALA A 5 49.32 -59.12 72.95
CA ALA A 5 50.49 -59.04 72.06
C ALA A 5 50.26 -59.62 70.64
N GLY A 6 49.14 -60.32 70.39
CA GLY A 6 48.86 -60.98 69.11
C GLY A 6 48.77 -60.03 67.90
N PRO A 7 48.02 -58.91 68.00
CA PRO A 7 47.95 -57.91 66.93
C PRO A 7 49.30 -57.25 66.63
N GLN A 8 50.13 -56.99 67.66
CA GLN A 8 51.46 -56.39 67.48
C GLN A 8 52.43 -57.35 66.77
N LEU A 9 52.37 -58.65 67.08
CA LEU A 9 53.17 -59.67 66.41
C LEU A 9 52.78 -59.85 64.93
N ILE A 10 51.49 -59.83 64.62
CA ILE A 10 50.99 -59.90 63.24
C ILE A 10 51.45 -58.67 62.45
N THR A 11 51.32 -57.47 63.01
CA THR A 11 51.80 -56.23 62.35
C THR A 11 53.31 -56.28 62.10
N ARG A 12 54.11 -56.71 63.07
CA ARG A 12 55.57 -56.88 62.91
C ARG A 12 55.91 -57.90 61.82
N ALA A 13 55.21 -59.03 61.78
CA ALA A 13 55.38 -60.03 60.74
C ALA A 13 55.01 -59.49 59.35
N ILE A 14 53.89 -58.80 59.21
CA ILE A 14 53.46 -58.21 57.93
C ILE A 14 54.49 -57.19 57.43
N LEU A 15 54.92 -56.25 58.28
CA LEU A 15 55.90 -55.23 57.91
C LEU A 15 57.24 -55.85 57.54
N THR A 16 57.70 -56.86 58.29
CA THR A 16 59.00 -57.50 58.05
C THR A 16 58.99 -58.38 56.80
N LEU A 17 57.95 -59.19 56.61
CA LEU A 17 57.90 -60.16 55.51
C LEU A 17 57.60 -59.47 54.18
N TYR A 18 56.68 -58.50 54.17
CA TYR A 18 56.17 -57.90 52.93
C TYR A 18 56.11 -56.36 52.95
N GLY A 19 55.69 -55.72 54.04
CA GLY A 19 55.37 -54.28 54.04
C GLY A 19 56.59 -53.35 53.85
N ASN A 20 57.75 -53.74 54.36
CA ASN A 20 58.99 -52.97 54.28
C ASN A 20 59.92 -53.42 53.15
N VAL A 21 59.63 -54.58 52.55
CA VAL A 21 60.26 -54.99 51.28
C VAL A 21 59.50 -54.39 50.12
N GLY A 22 58.17 -54.50 50.10
CA GLY A 22 57.33 -54.00 49.02
C GLY A 22 57.79 -54.57 47.67
N SER A 23 58.04 -53.69 46.71
CA SER A 23 58.55 -54.04 45.37
C SER A 23 60.09 -54.07 45.27
N ASN A 24 60.81 -53.86 46.39
CA ASN A 24 62.27 -53.86 46.43
C ASN A 24 62.80 -55.30 46.33
N LEU A 25 64.07 -55.45 46.00
CA LEU A 25 64.73 -56.76 46.02
C LEU A 25 64.71 -57.35 47.43
N ASP A 26 64.35 -58.63 47.58
CA ASP A 26 64.58 -59.37 48.83
C ASP A 26 65.84 -60.22 48.66
N THR A 27 66.92 -59.82 49.33
CA THR A 27 68.21 -60.50 49.32
C THR A 27 68.54 -61.15 50.65
N ARG A 28 67.58 -61.18 51.59
CA ARG A 28 67.76 -61.80 52.90
C ARG A 28 67.97 -63.30 52.76
N ASP A 29 68.90 -63.84 53.52
CA ASP A 29 69.15 -65.28 53.56
C ASP A 29 68.07 -65.98 54.40
N TRP A 30 67.00 -66.37 53.73
CA TRP A 30 65.87 -67.08 54.35
C TRP A 30 66.27 -68.45 54.92
N THR A 31 67.32 -69.07 54.41
CA THR A 31 67.81 -70.36 54.93
C THR A 31 68.35 -70.18 56.34
N VAL A 32 69.15 -69.12 56.56
CA VAL A 32 69.70 -68.78 57.88
C VAL A 32 68.61 -68.24 58.81
N ILE A 33 67.68 -67.42 58.30
CA ILE A 33 66.58 -66.85 59.10
C ILE A 33 65.66 -67.95 59.64
N MET A 34 65.26 -68.91 58.81
CA MET A 34 64.33 -69.98 59.19
C MET A 34 64.94 -71.01 60.14
N GLN A 35 66.27 -71.10 60.21
CA GLN A 35 67.01 -71.94 61.16
C GLN A 35 67.23 -71.24 62.52
N SER A 36 66.88 -69.96 62.66
CA SER A 36 67.00 -69.23 63.92
C SER A 36 65.98 -69.71 64.96
N SER A 37 66.34 -69.63 66.24
CA SER A 37 65.41 -69.86 67.36
C SER A 37 64.27 -68.82 67.41
N ASN A 38 64.44 -67.66 66.78
CA ASN A 38 63.39 -66.65 66.59
C ASN A 38 63.42 -66.09 65.14
N PRO A 39 62.77 -66.79 64.19
CA PRO A 39 62.82 -66.42 62.77
C PRO A 39 62.29 -65.01 62.46
N LEU A 40 61.27 -64.53 63.18
CA LEU A 40 60.73 -63.18 62.94
C LEU A 40 61.74 -62.10 63.33
N GLU A 41 62.37 -62.21 64.50
CA GLU A 41 63.39 -61.26 64.93
C GLU A 41 64.65 -61.36 64.07
N ALA A 42 65.02 -62.57 63.62
CA ALA A 42 66.10 -62.76 62.66
C ALA A 42 65.79 -62.09 61.31
N ALA A 43 64.55 -62.18 60.84
CA ALA A 43 64.09 -61.52 59.62
C ALA A 43 64.07 -59.99 59.75
N GLU A 44 63.68 -59.45 60.91
CA GLU A 44 63.72 -58.01 61.21
C GLU A 44 65.16 -57.49 61.17
N ARG A 45 66.08 -58.18 61.85
CA ARG A 45 67.51 -57.81 61.85
C ARG A 45 68.14 -57.95 60.46
N ALA A 46 67.78 -58.99 59.71
CA ALA A 46 68.24 -59.18 58.34
C ALA A 46 67.72 -58.07 57.41
N LEU A 47 66.49 -57.64 57.60
CA LEU A 47 65.89 -56.55 56.82
C LEU A 47 66.57 -55.20 57.09
N VAL A 48 66.84 -54.89 58.36
CA VAL A 48 67.62 -53.70 58.72
C VAL A 48 69.01 -53.75 58.09
N ARG A 49 69.72 -54.88 58.20
CA ARG A 49 71.04 -55.06 57.57
C ARG A 49 71.00 -54.88 56.06
N GLN A 50 69.99 -55.44 55.41
CA GLN A 50 69.81 -55.29 53.96
C GLN A 50 69.72 -53.81 53.57
N TYR A 51 68.93 -52.99 54.26
CA TYR A 51 68.81 -51.56 53.96
C TYR A 51 69.98 -50.70 54.49
N GLN A 52 70.93 -51.26 55.24
CA GLN A 52 72.20 -50.63 55.60
C GLN A 52 73.35 -51.02 54.64
N ASP A 53 73.15 -52.03 53.81
CA ASP A 53 74.13 -52.52 52.84
C ASP A 53 74.16 -51.61 51.60
N LYS A 54 75.33 -51.01 51.35
CA LYS A 54 75.54 -50.05 50.26
C LYS A 54 75.36 -50.68 48.87
N ASP A 55 75.82 -51.92 48.70
CA ASP A 55 75.72 -52.65 47.44
C ASP A 55 74.28 -53.10 47.17
N TYR A 56 73.52 -53.41 48.22
CA TYR A 56 72.09 -53.64 48.10
C TYR A 56 71.35 -52.37 47.66
N LEU A 57 71.54 -51.23 48.33
CA LEU A 57 70.85 -49.98 48.00
C LEU A 57 71.12 -49.55 46.55
N LEU A 58 72.38 -49.68 46.09
CA LEU A 58 72.76 -49.38 44.70
C LEU A 58 72.08 -50.31 43.70
N ARG A 59 72.15 -51.64 43.90
CA ARG A 59 71.52 -52.62 42.99
C ARG A 59 70.00 -52.47 42.93
N ASN A 60 69.39 -52.23 44.09
CA ASN A 60 67.95 -52.05 44.20
C ASN A 60 67.51 -50.77 43.48
N LEU A 61 68.23 -49.65 43.64
CA LEU A 61 67.94 -48.41 42.92
C LEU A 61 68.13 -48.57 41.40
N GLN A 62 69.18 -49.28 40.97
CA GLN A 62 69.41 -49.56 39.55
C GLN A 62 68.27 -50.36 38.93
N LEU A 63 67.71 -51.35 39.65
CA LEU A 63 66.53 -52.09 39.21
C LEU A 63 65.30 -51.17 39.04
N TYR A 64 65.08 -50.26 39.99
CA TYR A 64 63.98 -49.29 39.90
C TYR A 64 64.16 -48.30 38.75
N SER A 65 65.38 -47.81 38.57
CA SER A 65 65.72 -46.90 37.47
C SER A 65 65.51 -47.57 36.11
N ALA A 66 65.89 -48.85 35.97
CA ALA A 66 65.63 -49.65 34.77
C ALA A 66 64.14 -49.88 34.49
N ARG A 67 63.27 -49.73 35.50
CA ARG A 67 61.81 -49.83 35.40
C ARG A 67 61.11 -48.46 35.26
N GLY A 68 61.87 -47.39 35.07
CA GLY A 68 61.33 -46.04 34.81
C GLY A 68 61.02 -45.22 36.07
N ALA A 69 61.39 -45.68 37.27
CA ALA A 69 61.25 -44.89 38.49
C ALA A 69 62.39 -43.87 38.63
N ARG A 70 62.07 -42.70 39.19
CA ARG A 70 63.05 -41.63 39.41
C ARG A 70 64.02 -42.01 40.54
N PRO A 71 65.35 -41.86 40.39
CA PRO A 71 66.32 -42.15 41.45
C PRO A 71 66.04 -41.42 42.77
N GLU A 72 65.51 -40.21 42.72
CA GLU A 72 65.11 -39.42 43.88
C GLU A 72 63.99 -40.09 44.68
N GLN A 73 63.11 -40.85 44.01
CA GLN A 73 62.01 -41.58 44.64
C GLN A 73 62.52 -42.76 45.46
N ALA A 74 63.54 -43.46 44.95
CA ALA A 74 64.19 -44.55 45.65
C ALA A 74 64.95 -44.04 46.88
N GLU A 75 65.73 -42.97 46.73
CA GLU A 75 66.45 -42.34 47.86
C GLU A 75 65.49 -41.82 48.94
N TYR A 76 64.39 -41.17 48.56
CA TYR A 76 63.38 -40.75 49.52
C TYR A 76 62.76 -41.95 50.25
N THR A 77 62.43 -43.01 49.51
CA THR A 77 61.88 -44.25 50.09
C THR A 77 62.85 -44.91 51.06
N TYR A 78 64.15 -44.94 50.77
CA TYR A 78 65.16 -45.51 51.66
C TYR A 78 65.29 -44.74 52.99
N ARG A 79 65.21 -43.41 52.93
CA ARG A 79 65.19 -42.55 54.13
C ARG A 79 63.95 -42.81 55.00
N GLN A 80 62.77 -42.89 54.38
CA GLN A 80 61.52 -43.19 55.09
C GLN A 80 61.53 -44.61 55.70
N LEU A 81 62.13 -45.56 55.01
CA LEU A 81 62.30 -46.93 55.52
C LEU A 81 63.24 -46.98 56.71
N ALA A 82 64.33 -46.22 56.69
CA ALA A 82 65.25 -46.12 57.81
C ALA A 82 64.61 -45.53 59.06
N GLU A 83 63.81 -44.47 58.90
CA GLU A 83 63.01 -43.90 59.99
C GLU A 83 61.98 -44.90 60.51
N ARG A 84 61.21 -45.54 59.61
CA ARG A 84 60.19 -46.53 59.97
C ARG A 84 60.77 -47.77 60.68
N MET A 85 61.97 -48.20 60.31
CA MET A 85 62.65 -49.36 60.90
C MET A 85 63.57 -48.99 62.07
N GLY A 86 63.69 -47.69 62.39
CA GLY A 86 64.42 -47.21 63.56
C GLY A 86 65.95 -47.34 63.47
N PHE A 87 66.55 -47.15 62.29
CA PHE A 87 68.01 -47.12 62.13
C PHE A 87 68.52 -45.83 61.49
N THR A 88 69.78 -45.48 61.76
CA THR A 88 70.41 -44.29 61.16
C THR A 88 70.73 -44.54 59.68
N TYR A 89 70.12 -43.75 58.80
CA TYR A 89 70.39 -43.80 57.37
C TYR A 89 71.74 -43.18 57.02
N ASP A 90 72.54 -43.85 56.19
CA ASP A 90 73.82 -43.34 55.67
C ASP A 90 73.73 -43.08 54.16
N ALA A 91 73.54 -41.83 53.76
CA ALA A 91 73.46 -41.45 52.34
C ALA A 91 74.79 -41.62 51.58
N ASN A 92 75.91 -41.95 52.26
CA ASN A 92 77.19 -42.20 51.61
C ASN A 92 77.24 -43.53 50.84
N TRP A 93 76.16 -44.33 50.84
CA TRP A 93 76.04 -45.47 49.92
C TRP A 93 76.16 -45.07 48.45
N SER A 94 75.82 -43.82 48.10
CA SER A 94 75.81 -43.31 46.73
C SER A 94 77.16 -42.73 46.26
N VAL A 95 78.16 -42.58 47.14
CA VAL A 95 79.46 -41.96 46.82
C VAL A 95 80.21 -42.77 45.76
N GLY A 96 80.73 -42.10 44.72
CA GLY A 96 81.43 -42.75 43.62
C GLY A 96 80.52 -43.48 42.63
N THR A 97 79.19 -43.34 42.76
CA THR A 97 78.19 -43.87 41.82
C THR A 97 77.57 -42.73 40.99
N PRO A 98 76.89 -43.02 39.87
CA PRO A 98 76.12 -42.00 39.12
C PRO A 98 75.03 -41.29 39.94
N TYR A 99 74.68 -41.83 41.11
CA TYR A 99 73.64 -41.32 41.99
C TYR A 99 74.21 -40.49 43.16
N GLU A 100 75.50 -40.18 43.17
CA GLU A 100 76.14 -39.43 44.27
C GLU A 100 75.44 -38.10 44.58
N TYR A 101 74.83 -37.46 43.57
CA TYR A 101 74.08 -36.22 43.75
C TYR A 101 72.88 -36.35 44.72
N LEU A 102 72.38 -37.56 44.96
CA LEU A 102 71.27 -37.82 45.87
C LEU A 102 71.64 -37.54 47.33
N ARG A 103 72.90 -37.77 47.74
CA ARG A 103 73.34 -37.53 49.13
C ARG A 103 73.32 -36.05 49.53
N LEU A 104 73.44 -35.17 48.53
CA LEU A 104 73.47 -33.72 48.74
C LEU A 104 72.08 -33.12 48.89
N LYS A 105 71.02 -33.90 48.65
CA LYS A 105 69.63 -33.47 48.83
C LYS A 105 69.17 -33.79 50.24
N SER A 106 68.55 -32.81 50.90
CA SER A 106 67.80 -33.01 52.13
C SER A 106 66.53 -33.83 51.87
N THR A 107 65.98 -34.43 52.94
CA THR A 107 64.71 -35.16 52.85
C THR A 107 63.57 -34.26 52.34
N ALA A 108 63.59 -32.96 52.69
CA ALA A 108 62.62 -31.98 52.20
C ALA A 108 62.79 -31.66 50.71
N GLU A 109 64.03 -31.55 50.21
CA GLU A 109 64.29 -31.36 48.78
C GLU A 109 63.91 -32.58 47.95
N LEU A 110 64.17 -33.79 48.47
CA LEU A 110 63.73 -35.03 47.83
C LEU A 110 62.20 -35.13 47.80
N ALA A 111 61.51 -34.77 48.88
CA ALA A 111 60.05 -34.68 48.90
C ALA A 111 59.54 -33.67 47.86
N GLY A 112 60.11 -32.46 47.81
CA GLY A 112 59.73 -31.41 46.87
C GLY A 112 59.93 -31.77 45.39
N ILE A 113 60.92 -32.61 45.06
CA ILE A 113 61.15 -33.11 43.70
C ILE A 113 60.13 -34.18 43.30
N LEU A 114 59.52 -34.85 44.28
CA LEU A 114 58.55 -35.94 44.10
C LEU A 114 57.09 -35.47 44.22
N GLU A 115 56.86 -34.20 44.55
CA GLU A 115 55.53 -33.59 44.50
C GLU A 115 54.97 -33.69 43.06
N PRO A 116 53.70 -34.06 42.89
CA PRO A 116 53.07 -34.09 41.57
C PRO A 116 53.10 -32.68 40.95
N ILE A 117 53.34 -32.61 39.64
CA ILE A 117 53.04 -31.39 38.87
C ILE A 117 51.52 -31.23 38.95
N LEU A 118 51.06 -30.17 39.62
CA LEU A 118 49.64 -29.89 39.86
C LEU A 118 49.15 -28.81 38.90
N ASP A 119 47.97 -29.05 38.33
CA ASP A 119 47.20 -28.04 37.60
C ASP A 119 46.93 -26.83 38.51
N ARG A 120 47.19 -25.61 38.03
CA ARG A 120 46.95 -24.38 38.80
C ARG A 120 45.79 -23.60 38.21
N THR A 121 45.10 -22.85 39.07
CA THR A 121 44.20 -21.77 38.62
C THR A 121 44.87 -20.44 38.88
N ILE A 122 45.10 -19.65 37.83
CA ILE A 122 45.80 -18.36 37.88
C ILE A 122 44.80 -17.25 37.55
N THR A 123 44.51 -16.38 38.51
CA THR A 123 43.70 -15.18 38.25
C THR A 123 44.60 -14.08 37.71
N THR A 124 44.27 -13.56 36.53
CA THR A 124 45.06 -12.51 35.88
C THR A 124 44.69 -11.11 36.39
N THR A 125 45.61 -10.16 36.20
CA THR A 125 45.41 -8.73 36.44
C THR A 125 45.92 -7.93 35.25
N ALA A 126 45.31 -6.78 34.98
CA ALA A 126 45.68 -5.91 33.86
C ALA A 126 47.16 -5.51 33.91
N GLY A 127 47.84 -5.56 32.77
CA GLY A 127 49.27 -5.28 32.62
C GLY A 127 50.21 -6.37 33.16
N GLY A 128 49.67 -7.47 33.69
CA GLY A 128 50.47 -8.54 34.29
C GLY A 128 51.13 -9.46 33.27
N THR A 129 52.10 -10.27 33.71
CA THR A 129 52.70 -11.35 32.94
C THR A 129 52.52 -12.67 33.68
N PHE A 130 51.86 -13.64 33.07
CA PHE A 130 51.50 -14.92 33.66
C PHE A 130 51.99 -16.05 32.77
N SER A 131 52.60 -17.08 33.35
CA SER A 131 53.15 -18.22 32.61
C SER A 131 52.68 -19.56 33.16
N GLY A 132 52.43 -20.49 32.23
CA GLY A 132 52.11 -21.88 32.49
C GLY A 132 53.33 -22.67 32.97
N LEU A 133 53.08 -23.73 33.72
CA LEU A 133 54.11 -24.68 34.15
C LEU A 133 54.14 -25.84 33.16
N VAL A 134 55.33 -26.13 32.63
CA VAL A 134 55.55 -27.26 31.71
C VAL A 134 55.07 -28.57 32.34
N GLY A 135 54.21 -29.29 31.62
CA GLY A 135 53.60 -30.55 32.00
C GLY A 135 52.34 -30.42 32.89
N ALA A 136 51.85 -29.21 33.17
CA ALA A 136 50.62 -28.96 33.92
C ALA A 136 49.50 -28.48 32.98
N THR A 137 48.24 -28.74 33.32
CA THR A 137 47.09 -28.11 32.66
C THR A 137 46.64 -26.90 33.46
N ASP A 138 47.25 -25.74 33.20
CA ASP A 138 46.95 -24.50 33.93
C ASP A 138 45.66 -23.84 33.41
N VAL A 139 44.85 -23.30 34.33
CA VAL A 139 43.63 -22.55 34.05
C VAL A 139 43.83 -21.07 34.40
N PHE A 140 43.97 -20.23 33.38
CA PHE A 140 44.00 -18.78 33.53
C PHE A 140 42.56 -18.25 33.60
N LYS A 141 42.19 -17.62 34.71
CA LYS A 141 40.89 -16.93 34.87
C LYS A 141 41.09 -15.43 34.70
N SER A 142 40.38 -14.84 33.74
CA SER A 142 40.50 -13.41 33.43
C SER A 142 39.14 -12.77 33.24
N THR A 143 38.99 -11.52 33.68
CA THR A 143 37.96 -10.64 33.12
C THR A 143 38.48 -10.04 31.81
N ILE A 144 37.61 -9.55 30.92
CA ILE A 144 38.04 -8.85 29.70
C ILE A 144 38.90 -7.61 30.05
N PRO A 145 38.51 -6.74 31.01
CA PRO A 145 39.38 -5.64 31.45
C PRO A 145 40.75 -6.09 31.98
N ALA A 146 40.83 -7.25 32.64
CA ALA A 146 42.08 -7.80 33.15
C ALA A 146 43.02 -8.33 32.05
N LEU A 147 42.58 -8.46 30.81
CA LEU A 147 43.45 -8.76 29.66
C LEU A 147 44.22 -7.53 29.15
N ASN A 148 43.80 -6.31 29.51
CA ASN A 148 44.40 -5.09 29.00
C ASN A 148 45.89 -4.99 29.36
N GLY A 149 46.77 -5.03 28.35
CA GLY A 149 48.23 -5.03 28.54
C GLY A 149 48.80 -6.32 29.13
N THR A 150 47.98 -7.36 29.32
CA THR A 150 48.37 -8.60 30.01
C THR A 150 49.01 -9.57 29.03
N THR A 151 50.12 -10.19 29.45
CA THR A 151 50.77 -11.29 28.72
C THR A 151 50.46 -12.62 29.40
N ILE A 152 49.93 -13.58 28.65
CA ILE A 152 49.65 -14.94 29.11
C ILE A 152 50.41 -15.90 28.20
N THR A 153 51.31 -16.69 28.79
CA THR A 153 52.12 -17.67 28.06
C THR A 153 51.90 -19.04 28.66
N GLY A 154 51.07 -19.87 28.02
CA GLY A 154 50.98 -21.29 28.33
C GLY A 154 52.12 -22.10 27.71
N ASP A 155 52.02 -23.42 27.83
CA ASP A 155 52.83 -24.38 27.09
C ASP A 155 51.99 -25.03 25.99
N ALA A 156 52.44 -24.91 24.74
CA ALA A 156 51.74 -25.45 23.57
C ALA A 156 51.62 -27.00 23.57
N SER A 157 52.45 -27.68 24.36
CA SER A 157 52.42 -29.14 24.54
C SER A 157 51.29 -29.56 25.48
N ASP A 158 50.90 -28.68 26.41
CA ASP A 158 49.96 -28.96 27.48
C ASP A 158 48.52 -28.56 27.10
N ASN A 159 47.56 -28.78 28.01
CA ASN A 159 46.14 -28.50 27.76
C ASN A 159 45.66 -27.19 28.40
N ASP A 160 46.56 -26.20 28.52
CA ASP A 160 46.29 -24.93 29.17
C ASP A 160 45.00 -24.26 28.66
N VAL A 161 44.27 -23.67 29.61
CA VAL A 161 42.93 -23.11 29.41
C VAL A 161 42.91 -21.65 29.82
N LEU A 162 42.39 -20.78 28.95
CA LEU A 162 41.96 -19.44 29.34
C LEU A 162 40.44 -19.44 29.51
N THR A 163 39.96 -19.04 30.69
CA THR A 163 38.54 -18.87 30.98
C THR A 163 38.24 -17.40 31.27
N LEU A 164 37.41 -16.80 30.42
CA LEU A 164 36.89 -15.46 30.65
C LEU A 164 35.74 -15.53 31.65
N THR A 165 35.70 -14.61 32.61
CA THR A 165 34.67 -14.56 33.66
C THR A 165 33.70 -13.39 33.51
N THR A 166 33.88 -12.56 32.49
CA THR A 166 32.99 -11.44 32.14
C THR A 166 32.70 -11.48 30.66
N ALA A 167 31.43 -11.42 30.27
CA ALA A 167 31.03 -11.32 28.87
C ALA A 167 31.37 -9.95 28.26
N GLY A 168 31.52 -9.90 26.94
CA GLY A 168 31.75 -8.66 26.20
C GLY A 168 32.59 -8.85 24.93
N THR A 169 33.17 -7.76 24.44
CA THR A 169 33.96 -7.76 23.20
C THR A 169 35.45 -7.98 23.48
N VAL A 170 36.03 -9.00 22.86
CA VAL A 170 37.45 -9.34 22.93
C VAL A 170 38.04 -9.47 21.53
N THR A 171 39.19 -8.85 21.30
CA THR A 171 39.99 -9.09 20.09
C THR A 171 41.29 -9.75 20.51
N ILE A 172 41.42 -11.04 20.22
CA ILE A 172 42.56 -11.86 20.68
C ILE A 172 43.86 -11.28 20.13
N ASN A 173 44.87 -11.19 20.99
CA ASN A 173 46.22 -10.74 20.65
C ASN A 173 46.28 -9.31 20.09
N ASN A 174 45.48 -8.40 20.65
CA ASN A 174 45.52 -6.97 20.32
C ASN A 174 46.31 -6.11 21.32
N GLY A 175 46.92 -6.71 22.35
CA GLY A 175 47.65 -6.00 23.41
C GLY A 175 46.77 -5.20 24.39
N SER A 176 45.45 -5.15 24.17
CA SER A 176 44.47 -4.48 25.03
C SER A 176 43.41 -5.49 25.48
N THR A 177 42.14 -5.33 25.11
CA THR A 177 41.03 -6.20 25.56
C THR A 177 41.23 -7.70 25.34
N GLY A 178 42.18 -8.14 24.48
CA GLY A 178 42.57 -9.54 24.31
C GLY A 178 44.04 -9.87 24.60
N GLY A 179 44.78 -8.97 25.26
CA GLY A 179 46.14 -9.20 25.75
C GLY A 179 47.15 -9.63 24.69
N THR A 180 48.22 -10.27 25.16
CA THR A 180 49.22 -11.00 24.37
C THR A 180 49.24 -12.44 24.86
N ILE A 181 48.57 -13.34 24.15
CA ILE A 181 48.29 -14.71 24.55
C ILE A 181 49.02 -15.68 23.62
N SER A 182 49.71 -16.66 24.19
CA SER A 182 50.38 -17.73 23.45
C SER A 182 50.36 -19.04 24.23
N GLY A 183 50.44 -20.17 23.53
CA GLY A 183 50.54 -21.49 24.15
C GLY A 183 49.28 -21.97 24.89
N ILE A 184 48.12 -21.33 24.68
CA ILE A 184 46.86 -21.73 25.32
C ILE A 184 46.06 -22.60 24.36
N LYS A 185 45.59 -23.77 24.79
CA LYS A 185 44.88 -24.73 23.93
C LYS A 185 43.36 -24.51 23.92
N VAL A 186 42.76 -24.14 25.04
CA VAL A 186 41.30 -23.92 25.14
C VAL A 186 40.98 -22.51 25.58
N LEU A 187 40.08 -21.85 24.85
CA LEU A 187 39.42 -20.63 25.30
C LEU A 187 37.97 -20.95 25.69
N ASN A 188 37.62 -20.66 26.94
CA ASN A 188 36.23 -20.64 27.41
C ASN A 188 35.81 -19.18 27.57
N LEU A 189 34.76 -18.79 26.87
CA LEU A 189 34.11 -17.51 27.11
C LEU A 189 33.23 -17.56 28.37
N ALA A 190 32.88 -16.38 28.84
CA ALA A 190 31.97 -16.22 29.96
C ALA A 190 30.51 -16.40 29.51
N ASP A 191 29.63 -16.73 30.44
CA ASP A 191 28.19 -16.64 30.21
C ASP A 191 27.74 -15.18 29.93
N GLY A 192 26.83 -15.02 28.97
CA GLY A 192 26.35 -13.73 28.45
C GLY A 192 26.80 -13.49 27.01
N THR A 193 26.36 -12.39 26.40
CA THR A 193 26.72 -12.05 25.00
C THR A 193 28.20 -11.71 24.87
N ASN A 194 28.95 -12.50 24.10
CA ASN A 194 30.33 -12.24 23.75
C ASN A 194 30.51 -11.84 22.28
N THR A 195 31.54 -11.06 21.99
CA THR A 195 32.01 -10.85 20.61
C THR A 195 33.50 -11.10 20.54
N ILE A 196 33.91 -12.16 19.84
CA ILE A 196 35.32 -12.49 19.64
C ILE A 196 35.74 -12.12 18.23
N THR A 197 36.81 -11.36 18.12
CA THR A 197 37.59 -11.22 16.89
C THR A 197 38.88 -12.01 17.00
N TYR A 198 39.10 -12.96 16.10
CA TYR A 198 40.27 -13.84 16.08
C TYR A 198 41.23 -13.46 14.94
N ASN A 199 42.24 -12.64 15.29
CA ASN A 199 43.18 -12.04 14.32
C ASN A 199 44.49 -12.80 14.16
N THR A 200 45.05 -13.32 15.25
CA THR A 200 46.32 -14.07 15.23
C THR A 200 46.22 -15.25 16.19
N SER A 201 46.98 -16.31 15.92
CA SER A 201 46.87 -17.51 16.73
C SER A 201 47.45 -17.32 18.13
N ALA A 202 46.66 -17.64 19.14
CA ALA A 202 47.08 -17.76 20.54
C ALA A 202 47.43 -19.21 20.94
N GLY A 203 47.42 -20.13 19.96
CA GLY A 203 47.59 -21.57 20.19
C GLY A 203 46.28 -22.35 20.39
N PHE A 204 45.13 -21.68 20.38
CA PHE A 204 43.84 -22.33 20.65
C PHE A 204 43.58 -23.45 19.64
N THR A 205 43.22 -24.63 20.12
CA THR A 205 42.60 -25.70 19.31
C THR A 205 41.09 -25.72 19.51
N THR A 206 40.59 -25.18 20.62
CA THR A 206 39.16 -25.16 20.96
C THR A 206 38.75 -23.81 21.51
N ILE A 207 37.62 -23.28 21.03
CA ILE A 207 36.95 -22.10 21.56
C ILE A 207 35.51 -22.48 21.89
N ASN A 208 35.07 -22.21 23.12
CA ASN A 208 33.70 -22.46 23.60
C ASN A 208 33.04 -21.12 23.96
N GLY A 209 31.90 -20.77 23.35
CA GLY A 209 31.21 -19.49 23.59
C GLY A 209 30.38 -19.41 24.87
N GLY A 210 29.95 -20.56 25.42
CA GLY A 210 29.25 -20.59 26.70
C GLY A 210 27.73 -20.44 26.52
N THR A 211 27.11 -19.55 27.28
CA THR A 211 25.67 -19.22 27.15
C THR A 211 25.50 -17.77 26.70
N GLY A 212 24.38 -17.43 26.05
CA GLY A 212 24.11 -16.10 25.51
C GLY A 212 24.28 -16.06 24.00
N ASP A 213 23.89 -14.95 23.37
CA ASP A 213 24.03 -14.79 21.91
C ASP A 213 25.46 -14.32 21.60
N ASP A 214 26.34 -15.23 21.17
CA ASP A 214 27.73 -14.94 20.91
C ASP A 214 27.99 -14.57 19.44
N THR A 215 29.03 -13.79 19.18
CA THR A 215 29.49 -13.45 17.83
C THR A 215 30.96 -13.82 17.66
N PHE A 216 31.28 -14.64 16.67
CA PHE A 216 32.64 -15.03 16.34
C PHE A 216 33.05 -14.53 14.95
N MET A 217 34.17 -13.80 14.87
CA MET A 217 34.68 -13.19 13.64
C MET A 217 36.14 -13.61 13.39
N PRO A 218 36.37 -14.65 12.56
CA PRO A 218 37.71 -15.04 12.15
C PRO A 218 38.25 -14.10 11.06
N ASN A 219 39.38 -13.45 11.34
CA ASN A 219 40.12 -12.64 10.37
C ASN A 219 41.34 -13.35 9.78
N THR A 220 41.51 -14.65 10.08
CA THR A 220 42.53 -15.55 9.54
C THR A 220 41.93 -16.94 9.26
N ALA A 221 42.67 -17.80 8.57
CA ALA A 221 42.24 -19.17 8.32
C ALA A 221 41.95 -19.89 9.64
N LEU A 222 40.73 -20.43 9.76
CA LEU A 222 40.24 -21.00 11.02
C LEU A 222 40.86 -22.35 11.37
N PHE A 223 41.31 -23.12 10.38
CA PHE A 223 41.78 -24.47 10.63
C PHE A 223 43.23 -24.49 11.14
N PRO A 224 43.52 -25.32 12.16
CA PRO A 224 42.74 -26.45 12.67
C PRO A 224 42.02 -26.18 14.02
N ILE A 225 41.26 -25.10 14.16
CA ILE A 225 40.54 -24.77 15.41
C ILE A 225 39.13 -25.36 15.37
N THR A 226 38.62 -25.79 16.52
CA THR A 226 37.20 -26.13 16.75
C THR A 226 36.54 -24.97 17.50
N VAL A 227 35.43 -24.46 17.00
CA VAL A 227 34.70 -23.33 17.57
C VAL A 227 33.27 -23.75 17.84
N LYS A 228 32.80 -23.53 19.06
CA LYS A 228 31.42 -23.79 19.48
C LYS A 228 30.77 -22.48 19.90
N GLY A 229 29.64 -22.12 19.32
CA GLY A 229 28.86 -20.96 19.78
C GLY A 229 28.34 -21.23 21.19
N GLY A 230 27.58 -22.30 21.38
CA GLY A 230 27.17 -22.74 22.71
C GLY A 230 25.66 -22.77 22.81
N SER A 231 25.10 -22.20 23.88
CA SER A 231 23.66 -22.05 24.04
C SER A 231 23.25 -20.60 23.82
N GLY A 232 22.39 -20.35 22.86
CA GLY A 232 21.96 -18.99 22.50
C GLY A 232 21.64 -18.94 21.02
N THR A 233 21.52 -17.74 20.47
CA THR A 233 21.48 -17.52 19.02
C THR A 233 22.81 -16.97 18.56
N ASP A 234 23.72 -17.86 18.20
CA ASP A 234 25.12 -17.52 17.95
C ASP A 234 25.36 -17.12 16.49
N THR A 235 26.26 -16.17 16.28
CA THR A 235 26.57 -15.54 14.99
C THR A 235 28.01 -15.82 14.56
N ILE A 236 28.18 -16.37 13.36
CA ILE A 236 29.47 -16.47 12.69
C ILE A 236 29.59 -15.36 11.63
N VAL A 237 30.71 -14.62 11.61
CA VAL A 237 30.96 -13.55 10.64
C VAL A 237 32.06 -13.97 9.69
N LEU A 238 31.76 -14.20 8.41
CA LEU A 238 32.73 -14.66 7.41
C LEU A 238 32.83 -13.67 6.24
N ALA A 239 34.04 -13.52 5.69
CA ALA A 239 34.17 -12.96 4.35
C ALA A 239 33.49 -13.89 3.33
N ALA A 240 32.68 -13.36 2.42
CA ALA A 240 31.91 -14.16 1.47
C ALA A 240 32.80 -15.09 0.60
N ALA A 241 33.99 -14.64 0.24
CA ALA A 241 34.97 -15.47 -0.50
C ALA A 241 35.45 -16.69 0.31
N TYR A 242 35.65 -16.51 1.63
CA TYR A 242 36.01 -17.60 2.52
C TYR A 242 34.83 -18.56 2.73
N ALA A 243 33.62 -18.03 2.95
CA ALA A 243 32.40 -18.84 3.07
C ALA A 243 32.16 -19.69 1.81
N ALA A 244 32.38 -19.13 0.61
CA ALA A 244 32.27 -19.88 -0.64
C ALA A 244 33.23 -21.07 -0.69
N THR A 245 34.50 -20.83 -0.36
CA THR A 245 35.54 -21.88 -0.30
C THR A 245 35.20 -22.93 0.77
N ALA A 246 34.81 -22.49 1.97
CA ALA A 246 34.46 -23.35 3.08
C ALA A 246 33.23 -24.21 2.80
N SER A 247 32.24 -23.69 2.06
CA SER A 247 31.03 -24.41 1.69
C SER A 247 31.23 -25.47 0.59
N GLY A 248 32.43 -25.57 0.01
CA GLY A 248 32.76 -26.63 -0.95
C GLY A 248 32.94 -28.03 -0.33
N SER A 249 33.01 -28.12 1.00
CA SER A 249 33.10 -29.40 1.73
C SER A 249 32.56 -29.27 3.16
N GLY A 250 32.16 -30.38 3.80
CA GLY A 250 31.69 -30.37 5.19
C GLY A 250 32.77 -30.14 6.26
N ALA A 251 34.02 -29.82 5.88
CA ALA A 251 35.13 -29.65 6.82
C ALA A 251 34.90 -28.51 7.80
N PHE A 252 34.32 -27.39 7.35
CA PHE A 252 33.97 -26.26 8.21
C PHE A 252 32.89 -26.63 9.22
N ALA A 253 31.77 -27.19 8.76
CA ALA A 253 30.66 -27.62 9.62
C ALA A 253 31.08 -28.66 10.67
N SER A 254 32.10 -29.48 10.39
CA SER A 254 32.63 -30.46 11.36
C SER A 254 33.36 -29.85 12.56
N ARG A 255 33.78 -28.57 12.44
CA ARG A 255 34.59 -27.87 13.45
C ARG A 255 33.94 -26.61 14.00
N VAL A 256 33.00 -26.03 13.27
CA VAL A 256 32.25 -24.84 13.67
C VAL A 256 30.80 -25.25 13.90
N THR A 257 30.39 -25.30 15.16
CA THR A 257 29.11 -25.88 15.57
C THR A 257 28.35 -24.98 16.54
N GLY A 258 27.02 -25.09 16.57
CA GLY A 258 26.17 -24.28 17.46
C GLY A 258 26.21 -22.80 17.07
N PHE A 259 26.15 -22.50 15.76
CA PHE A 259 25.97 -21.16 15.23
C PHE A 259 24.73 -21.15 14.35
N GLU A 260 23.77 -20.31 14.66
CA GLU A 260 22.47 -20.25 13.98
C GLU A 260 22.44 -19.16 12.90
N LYS A 261 23.24 -18.10 13.07
CA LYS A 261 23.30 -16.93 12.18
C LYS A 261 24.63 -16.85 11.43
N LEU A 262 24.54 -16.50 10.15
CA LEU A 262 25.70 -16.23 9.29
C LEU A 262 25.68 -14.77 8.83
N VAL A 263 26.74 -14.02 9.13
CA VAL A 263 26.96 -12.69 8.56
C VAL A 263 28.04 -12.80 7.49
N LEU A 264 27.73 -12.36 6.28
CA LEU A 264 28.67 -12.30 5.17
C LEU A 264 29.18 -10.87 4.97
N THR A 265 30.49 -10.69 5.11
CA THR A 265 31.16 -9.45 4.76
C THR A 265 31.68 -9.51 3.33
N SER A 266 31.70 -8.36 2.65
CA SER A 266 32.21 -8.24 1.26
C SER A 266 31.54 -9.19 0.25
N ALA A 267 30.24 -9.44 0.40
CA ALA A 267 29.48 -10.27 -0.51
C ALA A 267 29.33 -9.61 -1.88
N THR A 268 29.67 -10.33 -2.95
CA THR A 268 29.53 -9.87 -4.33
C THR A 268 28.81 -10.92 -5.17
N SER A 269 29.54 -11.86 -5.79
CA SER A 269 29.03 -12.86 -6.75
C SER A 269 29.31 -14.30 -6.36
N GLN A 270 29.57 -14.54 -5.08
CA GLN A 270 29.99 -15.86 -4.57
C GLN A 270 28.84 -16.87 -4.60
N THR A 271 29.17 -18.15 -4.68
CA THR A 271 28.20 -19.24 -4.44
C THR A 271 28.51 -19.87 -3.09
N ILE A 272 27.51 -19.94 -2.22
CA ILE A 272 27.64 -20.45 -0.85
C ILE A 272 26.54 -21.49 -0.64
N ASP A 273 26.92 -22.72 -0.32
CA ASP A 273 25.99 -23.76 0.12
C ASP A 273 25.80 -23.67 1.64
N LEU A 274 24.62 -23.22 2.06
CA LEU A 274 24.31 -23.00 3.47
C LEU A 274 24.17 -24.30 4.27
N GLN A 275 23.74 -25.38 3.63
CA GLN A 275 23.64 -26.70 4.25
C GLN A 275 25.05 -27.25 4.51
N THR A 276 25.90 -27.26 3.49
CA THR A 276 27.28 -27.77 3.59
C THR A 276 28.15 -26.91 4.52
N LEU A 277 27.94 -25.59 4.54
CA LEU A 277 28.69 -24.69 5.39
C LEU A 277 28.35 -24.87 6.89
N GLY A 278 27.11 -25.18 7.24
CA GLY A 278 26.73 -25.34 8.66
C GLY A 278 25.24 -25.38 8.97
N ASN A 279 24.39 -25.68 7.98
CA ASN A 279 22.92 -25.61 8.09
C ASN A 279 22.36 -24.22 8.45
N TYR A 280 22.96 -23.16 7.91
CA TYR A 280 22.51 -21.79 8.18
C TYR A 280 21.14 -21.49 7.55
N SER A 281 20.25 -20.91 8.34
CA SER A 281 18.92 -20.48 7.89
C SER A 281 18.64 -19.00 8.13
N ASP A 282 19.56 -18.27 8.78
CA ASP A 282 19.50 -16.82 9.01
C ASP A 282 20.79 -16.17 8.52
N VAL A 283 20.71 -15.40 7.43
CA VAL A 283 21.87 -14.87 6.72
C VAL A 283 21.78 -13.35 6.59
N THR A 284 22.84 -12.62 6.95
CA THR A 284 22.92 -11.16 6.85
C THR A 284 24.05 -10.70 5.93
N PHE A 285 23.80 -9.71 5.05
CA PHE A 285 24.81 -9.07 4.20
C PHE A 285 24.37 -7.67 3.70
N SER A 286 25.31 -6.84 3.25
CA SER A 286 25.07 -5.43 2.85
C SER A 286 24.42 -5.23 1.46
N GLY A 287 23.82 -6.26 0.87
CA GLY A 287 23.46 -6.30 -0.56
C GLY A 287 24.62 -6.83 -1.42
N ALA A 288 24.30 -7.43 -2.58
CA ALA A 288 25.25 -8.16 -3.40
C ALA A 288 24.99 -8.00 -4.91
N ASN A 289 25.93 -8.49 -5.73
CA ASN A 289 25.85 -8.46 -7.20
C ASN A 289 26.16 -9.85 -7.77
N GLY A 290 25.16 -10.74 -7.70
CA GLY A 290 25.23 -12.11 -8.18
C GLY A 290 25.53 -13.17 -7.10
N LEU A 291 25.41 -12.84 -5.80
CA LEU A 291 25.55 -13.82 -4.72
C LEU A 291 24.52 -14.95 -4.91
N THR A 292 24.93 -16.19 -4.73
CA THR A 292 24.04 -17.35 -4.75
C THR A 292 24.09 -18.06 -3.40
N LEU A 293 22.95 -18.08 -2.72
CA LEU A 293 22.72 -18.84 -1.49
C LEU A 293 21.99 -20.13 -1.84
N SER A 294 22.71 -21.23 -1.80
CA SER A 294 22.18 -22.58 -2.09
C SER A 294 21.73 -23.26 -0.82
N ASN A 295 20.69 -24.08 -0.94
CA ASN A 295 20.10 -24.88 0.13
C ASN A 295 19.60 -24.06 1.33
N LEU A 296 19.14 -22.82 1.10
CA LEU A 296 18.41 -22.09 2.13
C LEU A 296 17.06 -22.80 2.37
N PRO A 297 16.74 -23.28 3.58
CA PRO A 297 15.48 -23.98 3.82
C PRO A 297 14.28 -23.02 3.70
N SER A 298 13.08 -23.60 3.53
CA SER A 298 11.82 -22.87 3.71
C SER A 298 11.75 -22.26 5.12
N ASN A 299 11.15 -21.09 5.25
CA ASN A 299 11.24 -20.17 6.39
C ASN A 299 12.63 -19.55 6.62
N GLY A 300 13.57 -19.71 5.69
CA GLY A 300 14.87 -19.04 5.74
C GLY A 300 14.75 -17.52 5.82
N LYS A 301 15.66 -16.90 6.56
CA LYS A 301 15.74 -15.46 6.82
C LYS A 301 16.95 -14.86 6.13
N ILE A 302 16.73 -13.74 5.46
CA ILE A 302 17.78 -12.93 4.87
C ILE A 302 17.62 -11.49 5.35
N THR A 303 18.69 -10.93 5.90
CA THR A 303 18.75 -9.51 6.26
C THR A 303 19.71 -8.77 5.34
N LEU A 304 19.20 -7.77 4.63
CA LEU A 304 19.97 -6.88 3.77
C LEU A 304 20.22 -5.56 4.51
N THR A 305 21.48 -5.15 4.64
CA THR A 305 21.86 -3.91 5.37
C THR A 305 22.37 -2.79 4.47
N GLY A 306 22.31 -2.96 3.15
CA GLY A 306 22.74 -1.95 2.19
C GLY A 306 22.35 -2.30 0.75
N ALA A 307 22.83 -1.48 -0.19
CA ALA A 307 22.45 -1.57 -1.59
C ALA A 307 23.06 -2.80 -2.32
N GLY A 308 22.31 -3.33 -3.29
CA GLY A 308 22.71 -4.45 -4.13
C GLY A 308 21.96 -4.46 -5.47
N THR A 309 22.47 -5.24 -6.43
CA THR A 309 21.84 -5.39 -7.75
C THR A 309 21.06 -6.69 -7.85
N ALA A 310 21.64 -7.83 -7.46
CA ALA A 310 21.00 -9.13 -7.58
C ALA A 310 21.60 -10.17 -6.63
N PHE A 311 20.78 -11.14 -6.25
CA PHE A 311 21.24 -12.39 -5.64
C PHE A 311 20.22 -13.51 -5.92
N THR A 312 20.65 -14.76 -5.78
CA THR A 312 19.86 -15.96 -5.99
C THR A 312 19.71 -16.73 -4.70
N ILE A 313 18.49 -17.17 -4.42
CA ILE A 313 18.14 -18.13 -3.38
C ILE A 313 17.71 -19.39 -4.09
N SER A 314 18.27 -20.53 -3.71
CA SER A 314 17.88 -21.82 -4.28
C SER A 314 17.78 -22.90 -3.22
N ASN A 315 16.82 -23.79 -3.42
CA ASN A 315 16.72 -25.05 -2.71
C ASN A 315 15.96 -26.02 -3.61
N ALA A 316 16.47 -27.24 -3.75
CA ALA A 316 15.79 -28.28 -4.52
C ALA A 316 14.39 -28.59 -3.96
N ALA A 317 14.18 -28.39 -2.64
CA ALA A 317 12.90 -28.61 -1.98
C ALA A 317 11.80 -27.62 -2.40
N PHE A 318 12.15 -26.44 -2.92
CA PHE A 318 11.18 -25.50 -3.49
C PHE A 318 10.52 -26.05 -4.75
N VAL A 319 11.19 -26.97 -5.45
CA VAL A 319 10.64 -27.59 -6.65
C VAL A 319 9.60 -28.64 -6.24
N GLY A 320 8.31 -28.32 -6.46
CA GLY A 320 7.19 -29.21 -6.11
C GLY A 320 6.66 -29.03 -4.69
N GLY A 321 7.29 -28.17 -3.88
CA GLY A 321 6.67 -27.60 -2.69
C GLY A 321 5.50 -26.69 -3.08
N VAL A 322 4.58 -26.45 -2.13
CA VAL A 322 3.36 -25.67 -2.37
C VAL A 322 3.15 -24.55 -1.35
N ASN A 323 4.03 -24.45 -0.36
CA ASN A 323 3.95 -23.54 0.78
C ASN A 323 5.35 -23.04 1.17
N ASP A 324 6.27 -22.88 0.22
CA ASP A 324 7.62 -22.45 0.53
C ASP A 324 7.66 -20.97 0.89
N VAL A 325 8.37 -20.66 1.98
CA VAL A 325 8.40 -19.33 2.59
C VAL A 325 9.82 -18.78 2.61
N ILE A 326 9.99 -17.52 2.22
CA ILE A 326 11.22 -16.75 2.45
C ILE A 326 10.90 -15.50 3.27
N ASN A 327 11.75 -15.20 4.25
CA ASN A 327 11.64 -14.01 5.08
C ASN A 327 12.80 -13.04 4.76
N LEU A 328 12.47 -11.85 4.27
CA LEU A 328 13.41 -10.79 3.94
C LEU A 328 13.28 -9.64 4.94
N THR A 329 14.40 -9.18 5.49
CA THR A 329 14.49 -7.93 6.26
C THR A 329 15.37 -6.95 5.50
N LEU A 330 14.85 -5.77 5.21
CA LEU A 330 15.54 -4.68 4.52
C LEU A 330 15.84 -3.61 5.55
N THR A 331 17.11 -3.37 5.86
CA THR A 331 17.54 -2.42 6.88
C THR A 331 18.20 -1.23 6.23
N ASP A 332 17.54 -0.09 6.35
CA ASP A 332 17.98 1.21 5.86
C ASP A 332 18.28 2.13 7.06
N GLY A 333 19.51 2.63 7.15
CA GLY A 333 19.92 3.63 8.14
C GLY A 333 20.29 4.96 7.48
N SER A 334 19.91 5.15 6.22
CA SER A 334 20.24 6.33 5.43
C SER A 334 19.09 7.35 5.46
N THR A 335 19.24 8.46 4.73
CA THR A 335 18.22 9.53 4.64
C THR A 335 17.44 9.49 3.33
N SER A 336 17.59 8.43 2.53
CA SER A 336 16.95 8.23 1.23
C SER A 336 16.72 6.74 0.97
N GLY A 337 15.89 6.40 -0.02
CA GLY A 337 15.57 5.00 -0.30
C GLY A 337 16.79 4.19 -0.76
N VAL A 338 17.03 3.05 -0.12
CA VAL A 338 18.07 2.09 -0.50
C VAL A 338 17.56 1.12 -1.56
N ALA A 339 18.44 0.84 -2.51
CA ALA A 339 18.20 -0.09 -3.59
C ALA A 339 18.77 -1.48 -3.28
N PHE A 340 17.97 -2.34 -2.63
CA PHE A 340 18.46 -3.60 -2.08
C PHE A 340 18.72 -4.68 -3.14
N ALA A 341 17.94 -4.68 -4.24
CA ALA A 341 18.11 -5.61 -5.35
C ALA A 341 17.44 -5.07 -6.64
N THR A 342 18.13 -4.18 -7.35
CA THR A 342 17.57 -3.50 -8.53
C THR A 342 17.31 -4.40 -9.73
N THR A 343 18.25 -5.31 -10.03
CA THR A 343 18.13 -6.31 -11.10
C THR A 343 17.27 -7.49 -10.65
N GLY A 344 17.39 -7.88 -9.38
CA GLY A 344 16.36 -8.64 -8.67
C GLY A 344 16.85 -9.87 -7.92
N ILE A 345 15.91 -10.42 -7.16
CA ILE A 345 16.08 -11.60 -6.32
C ILE A 345 15.47 -12.80 -7.04
N THR A 346 16.30 -13.77 -7.39
CA THR A 346 15.83 -15.01 -8.02
C THR A 346 15.58 -16.07 -6.94
N ALA A 347 14.33 -16.53 -6.82
CA ALA A 347 13.98 -17.68 -5.99
C ALA A 347 12.81 -18.44 -6.63
N SER A 348 13.14 -19.45 -7.44
CA SER A 348 12.12 -20.25 -8.15
C SER A 348 11.45 -21.23 -7.18
N GLY A 349 10.15 -21.46 -7.32
CA GLY A 349 9.39 -22.40 -6.47
C GLY A 349 9.02 -21.87 -5.08
N VAL A 350 9.18 -20.57 -4.81
CA VAL A 350 8.76 -19.97 -3.53
C VAL A 350 7.36 -19.39 -3.69
N GLU A 351 6.40 -19.82 -2.86
CA GLU A 351 5.01 -19.33 -2.91
C GLU A 351 4.75 -18.10 -2.03
N THR A 352 5.47 -17.95 -0.91
CA THR A 352 5.26 -16.85 0.04
C THR A 352 6.55 -16.11 0.35
N VAL A 353 6.51 -14.78 0.24
CA VAL A 353 7.62 -13.91 0.62
C VAL A 353 7.14 -12.90 1.65
N ASN A 354 7.71 -12.99 2.85
CA ASN A 354 7.51 -12.01 3.90
C ASN A 354 8.63 -10.97 3.83
N ILE A 355 8.29 -9.70 3.85
CA ILE A 355 9.23 -8.58 3.73
C ILE A 355 9.01 -7.66 4.93
N SER A 356 10.09 -7.36 5.67
CA SER A 356 10.11 -6.34 6.71
C SER A 356 11.06 -5.22 6.32
N VAL A 357 10.54 -4.02 6.13
CA VAL A 357 11.33 -2.84 5.71
C VAL A 357 11.53 -1.94 6.92
N LYS A 358 12.79 -1.78 7.33
CA LYS A 358 13.20 -1.12 8.56
C LYS A 358 13.97 0.15 8.24
N ASP A 359 13.43 1.29 8.63
CA ASP A 359 14.18 2.52 8.82
C ASP A 359 14.76 2.52 10.24
N THR A 360 16.08 2.49 10.33
CA THR A 360 16.87 2.41 11.57
C THR A 360 17.46 3.73 12.01
N GLN A 361 17.10 4.83 11.33
CA GLN A 361 17.43 6.16 11.82
C GLN A 361 16.79 6.40 13.19
N ALA A 362 17.39 7.29 13.97
CA ALA A 362 16.84 7.69 15.28
C ALA A 362 15.41 8.26 15.16
N THR A 363 15.09 8.89 14.03
CA THR A 363 13.77 9.42 13.70
C THR A 363 13.36 9.03 12.28
N PRO A 364 12.63 7.92 12.10
CA PRO A 364 12.09 7.52 10.81
C PRO A 364 11.11 8.56 10.25
N THR A 365 11.20 8.85 8.95
CA THR A 365 10.38 9.89 8.31
C THR A 365 9.30 9.35 7.37
N GLY A 366 9.48 8.15 6.83
CA GLY A 366 8.52 7.54 5.89
C GLY A 366 8.41 8.23 4.53
N VAL A 367 9.25 9.23 4.23
CA VAL A 367 9.12 10.07 3.03
C VAL A 367 9.63 9.41 1.74
N PHE A 368 10.37 8.31 1.86
CA PHE A 368 10.95 7.59 0.74
C PHE A 368 10.60 6.11 0.79
N ASN A 369 10.67 5.47 -0.38
CA ASN A 369 10.53 4.04 -0.52
C ASN A 369 11.89 3.40 -0.80
N ASN A 370 12.18 2.31 -0.09
CA ASN A 370 13.23 1.37 -0.49
C ASN A 370 12.79 0.62 -1.75
N ASN A 371 13.73 0.05 -2.50
CA ASN A 371 13.38 -0.72 -3.70
C ASN A 371 13.92 -2.15 -3.71
N MET A 372 13.10 -3.03 -4.30
CA MET A 372 13.42 -4.43 -4.51
C MET A 372 12.69 -4.94 -5.76
N THR A 373 13.41 -5.71 -6.57
CA THR A 373 12.83 -6.52 -7.65
C THR A 373 12.83 -7.99 -7.26
N TRP A 374 11.70 -8.67 -7.41
CA TRP A 374 11.56 -10.12 -7.22
C TRP A 374 11.33 -10.79 -8.58
N LEU A 375 12.12 -11.82 -8.88
CA LEU A 375 12.09 -12.54 -10.16
C LEU A 375 11.51 -13.95 -10.05
N GLY A 376 11.25 -14.45 -8.84
CA GLY A 376 10.63 -15.76 -8.64
C GLY A 376 9.14 -15.75 -9.03
N ASN A 377 8.79 -16.39 -10.15
CA ASN A 377 7.44 -16.34 -10.72
C ASN A 377 6.41 -17.27 -10.06
N SER A 378 6.83 -18.14 -9.13
CA SER A 378 5.94 -19.03 -8.36
C SER A 378 5.22 -18.34 -7.21
N VAL A 379 5.63 -17.11 -6.87
CA VAL A 379 5.08 -16.39 -5.70
C VAL A 379 3.60 -16.10 -5.87
N LYS A 380 2.83 -16.45 -4.84
CA LYS A 380 1.39 -16.21 -4.70
C LYS A 380 1.09 -15.13 -3.67
N THR A 381 1.96 -14.98 -2.67
CA THR A 381 1.78 -14.08 -1.54
C THR A 381 3.01 -13.24 -1.29
N PHE A 382 2.83 -11.92 -1.28
CA PHE A 382 3.72 -10.99 -0.60
C PHE A 382 3.06 -10.44 0.65
N ASN A 383 3.75 -10.53 1.79
CA ASN A 383 3.37 -9.82 3.02
C ASN A 383 4.45 -8.79 3.33
N VAL A 384 4.11 -7.52 3.37
CA VAL A 384 5.04 -6.40 3.57
C VAL A 384 4.70 -5.66 4.86
N SER A 385 5.71 -5.46 5.69
CA SER A 385 5.60 -4.85 7.00
C SER A 385 6.76 -3.91 7.30
N GLY A 386 6.66 -3.14 8.37
CA GLY A 386 7.78 -2.36 8.92
C GLY A 386 7.47 -0.88 9.00
N ASN A 387 8.49 -0.07 9.26
CA ASN A 387 8.37 1.37 9.50
C ASN A 387 8.93 2.23 8.34
N ALA A 388 9.16 1.62 7.18
CA ALA A 388 9.68 2.28 5.98
C ALA A 388 8.87 1.90 4.73
N GLY A 389 8.91 2.74 3.70
CA GLY A 389 8.18 2.49 2.45
C GLY A 389 8.89 1.50 1.53
N LEU A 390 8.14 0.91 0.59
CA LEU A 390 8.66 -0.06 -0.38
C LEU A 390 8.09 0.16 -1.79
N THR A 391 8.98 0.20 -2.76
CA THR A 391 8.69 -0.03 -4.18
C THR A 391 9.05 -1.47 -4.51
N LEU A 392 8.03 -2.29 -4.72
CA LEU A 392 8.15 -3.70 -5.05
C LEU A 392 7.90 -3.90 -6.54
N SER A 393 8.88 -4.47 -7.25
CA SER A 393 8.70 -4.95 -8.62
C SER A 393 8.62 -6.47 -8.62
N SER A 394 7.60 -7.04 -9.28
CA SER A 394 7.46 -8.48 -9.46
C SER A 394 6.76 -8.79 -10.78
N SER A 395 7.22 -9.84 -11.46
CA SER A 395 6.66 -10.31 -12.73
C SER A 395 5.71 -11.52 -12.57
N SER A 396 5.39 -11.91 -11.33
CA SER A 396 4.51 -13.06 -11.08
C SER A 396 3.08 -12.80 -11.54
N THR A 397 2.58 -13.68 -12.39
CA THR A 397 1.17 -13.73 -12.82
C THR A 397 0.30 -14.56 -11.88
N SER A 398 0.90 -15.27 -10.91
CA SER A 398 0.23 -16.18 -9.97
C SER A 398 -0.11 -15.54 -8.62
N LEU A 399 0.16 -14.24 -8.45
CA LEU A 399 -0.16 -13.53 -7.21
C LEU A 399 -1.66 -13.55 -6.93
N THR A 400 -2.01 -13.99 -5.72
CA THR A 400 -3.36 -13.90 -5.14
C THR A 400 -3.40 -12.94 -3.95
N THR A 401 -2.26 -12.63 -3.35
CA THR A 401 -2.15 -11.72 -2.22
C THR A 401 -0.91 -10.83 -2.34
N VAL A 402 -1.12 -9.51 -2.25
CA VAL A 402 -0.05 -8.53 -2.03
C VAL A 402 -0.51 -7.63 -0.89
N ASP A 403 -0.05 -7.91 0.31
CA ASP A 403 -0.51 -7.22 1.52
C ASP A 403 0.61 -6.34 2.08
N ALA A 404 0.54 -5.03 1.84
CA ALA A 404 1.45 -4.04 2.41
C ALA A 404 0.87 -3.30 3.62
N SER A 405 -0.25 -3.77 4.19
CA SER A 405 -0.92 -3.07 5.29
C SER A 405 -0.11 -3.09 6.60
N GLY A 406 0.96 -3.87 6.66
CA GLY A 406 1.89 -3.88 7.79
C GLY A 406 2.90 -2.73 7.80
N ILE A 407 2.93 -1.86 6.77
CA ILE A 407 3.80 -0.67 6.74
C ILE A 407 3.18 0.46 7.59
N THR A 408 3.95 1.03 8.52
CA THR A 408 3.43 1.98 9.53
C THR A 408 3.78 3.45 9.31
N LEU A 409 4.80 3.79 8.51
CA LEU A 409 5.18 5.20 8.25
C LEU A 409 5.43 5.55 6.77
N GLY A 410 5.78 4.59 5.91
CA GLY A 410 6.14 4.87 4.49
C GLY A 410 5.11 4.42 3.47
N GLY A 411 5.31 4.82 2.21
CA GLY A 411 4.42 4.47 1.10
C GLY A 411 4.61 3.06 0.54
N PHE A 412 3.70 2.64 -0.32
CA PHE A 412 3.82 1.39 -1.08
C PHE A 412 3.64 1.63 -2.57
N THR A 413 4.61 1.18 -3.38
CA THR A 413 4.52 1.26 -4.84
C THR A 413 4.59 -0.14 -5.43
N TRP A 414 3.61 -0.49 -6.26
CA TRP A 414 3.57 -1.79 -6.90
C TRP A 414 2.84 -1.73 -8.24
N THR A 415 3.29 -2.51 -9.21
CA THR A 415 2.61 -2.71 -10.50
C THR A 415 2.36 -4.19 -10.70
N ALA A 416 1.11 -4.55 -10.97
CA ALA A 416 0.70 -5.91 -11.23
C ALA A 416 1.14 -6.36 -12.63
N SER A 417 1.47 -7.64 -12.73
CA SER A 417 1.54 -8.35 -14.01
C SER A 417 0.14 -8.79 -14.46
N ALA A 418 0.06 -9.58 -15.54
CA ALA A 418 -1.19 -10.19 -15.98
C ALA A 418 -1.68 -11.27 -15.02
N LEU A 419 -2.27 -10.84 -13.89
CA LEU A 419 -2.77 -11.74 -12.85
C LEU A 419 -3.84 -12.67 -13.43
N THR A 420 -3.63 -13.98 -13.31
CA THR A 420 -4.52 -15.00 -13.87
C THR A 420 -5.62 -15.44 -12.90
N GLY A 421 -5.52 -15.06 -11.64
CA GLY A 421 -6.53 -15.31 -10.61
C GLY A 421 -6.85 -14.04 -9.84
N THR A 422 -8.00 -14.02 -9.15
CA THR A 422 -8.40 -12.86 -8.35
C THR A 422 -7.38 -12.60 -7.24
N ALA A 423 -6.91 -11.36 -7.14
CA ALA A 423 -5.91 -10.98 -6.14
C ALA A 423 -6.47 -10.00 -5.09
N THR A 424 -6.11 -10.22 -3.83
CA THR A 424 -6.30 -9.26 -2.75
C THR A 424 -5.04 -8.41 -2.64
N VAL A 425 -5.18 -7.10 -2.75
CA VAL A 425 -4.08 -6.14 -2.75
C VAL A 425 -4.36 -5.10 -1.66
N LYS A 426 -3.43 -4.93 -0.73
CA LYS A 426 -3.52 -3.88 0.28
C LYS A 426 -2.32 -2.96 0.20
N GLY A 427 -2.58 -1.65 0.17
CA GLY A 427 -1.54 -0.63 0.29
C GLY A 427 -0.96 -0.53 1.71
N SER A 428 0.00 0.36 1.88
CA SER A 428 0.45 0.83 3.20
C SER A 428 -0.72 1.41 3.98
N ALA A 429 -0.71 1.21 5.30
CA ALA A 429 -1.77 1.71 6.17
C ALA A 429 -1.75 3.23 6.32
N THR A 430 -0.58 3.87 6.20
CA THR A 430 -0.42 5.30 6.55
C THR A 430 0.24 6.14 5.46
N GLY A 431 1.05 5.53 4.59
CA GLY A 431 1.77 6.25 3.54
C GLY A 431 1.01 6.32 2.21
N THR A 432 1.51 7.15 1.30
CA THR A 432 1.01 7.22 -0.08
C THR A 432 1.19 5.89 -0.79
N ASN A 433 0.12 5.41 -1.42
CA ASN A 433 0.17 4.20 -2.23
C ASN A 433 0.15 4.58 -3.71
N THR A 434 0.96 3.92 -4.52
CA THR A 434 0.94 4.05 -5.98
C THR A 434 0.86 2.66 -6.57
N VAL A 435 -0.35 2.25 -6.93
CA VAL A 435 -0.66 0.86 -7.27
C VAL A 435 -1.31 0.79 -8.64
N ASN A 436 -0.63 0.12 -9.58
CA ASN A 436 -1.15 -0.07 -10.94
C ASN A 436 -1.51 -1.54 -11.17
N MET A 437 -2.80 -1.82 -11.29
CA MET A 437 -3.38 -3.14 -11.55
C MET A 437 -4.02 -3.23 -12.94
N ASN A 438 -3.70 -2.30 -13.86
CA ASN A 438 -4.28 -2.26 -15.20
C ASN A 438 -3.95 -3.47 -16.08
N SER A 439 -2.86 -4.18 -15.77
CA SER A 439 -2.48 -5.39 -16.52
C SER A 439 -3.25 -6.64 -16.08
N ALA A 440 -3.97 -6.59 -14.95
CA ALA A 440 -4.65 -7.76 -14.41
C ALA A 440 -5.74 -8.27 -15.38
N THR A 441 -5.74 -9.59 -15.60
CA THR A 441 -6.74 -10.27 -16.46
C THR A 441 -7.86 -10.93 -15.67
N ALA A 442 -7.71 -10.99 -14.34
CA ALA A 442 -8.73 -11.38 -13.38
C ALA A 442 -9.02 -10.19 -12.45
N GLY A 443 -10.13 -10.27 -11.69
CA GLY A 443 -10.54 -9.20 -10.77
C GLY A 443 -9.51 -8.93 -9.68
N VAL A 444 -9.47 -7.69 -9.19
CA VAL A 444 -8.62 -7.29 -8.05
C VAL A 444 -9.47 -6.72 -6.93
N ASN A 445 -9.07 -7.00 -5.68
CA ASN A 445 -9.69 -6.43 -4.49
C ASN A 445 -8.66 -5.54 -3.80
N TYR A 446 -8.76 -4.23 -4.03
CA TYR A 446 -7.85 -3.24 -3.47
C TYR A 446 -8.38 -2.63 -2.18
N THR A 447 -7.50 -2.51 -1.18
CA THR A 447 -7.74 -1.70 0.02
C THR A 447 -6.55 -0.77 0.24
N GLY A 448 -6.79 0.53 0.25
CA GLY A 448 -5.78 1.54 0.57
C GLY A 448 -5.68 1.81 2.06
N GLY A 449 -5.19 3.01 2.40
CA GLY A 449 -4.81 3.38 3.77
C GLY A 449 -5.36 4.74 4.19
N SER A 450 -4.61 5.43 5.04
CA SER A 450 -4.90 6.83 5.39
C SER A 450 -4.07 7.86 4.62
N GLY A 451 -3.08 7.40 3.85
CA GLY A 451 -2.28 8.23 2.97
C GLY A 451 -2.93 8.31 1.58
N ASN A 452 -2.55 9.31 0.79
CA ASN A 452 -3.13 9.48 -0.55
C ASN A 452 -2.86 8.25 -1.43
N ASP A 453 -3.91 7.57 -1.88
CA ASP A 453 -3.84 6.44 -2.79
C ASP A 453 -3.93 6.90 -4.24
N ASN A 454 -2.99 6.48 -5.10
CA ASN A 454 -3.04 6.66 -6.55
C ASN A 454 -3.11 5.28 -7.22
N VAL A 455 -4.30 4.92 -7.68
CA VAL A 455 -4.63 3.55 -8.08
C VAL A 455 -5.14 3.50 -9.51
N THR A 456 -4.66 2.53 -10.29
CA THR A 456 -5.19 2.25 -11.64
C THR A 456 -5.69 0.82 -11.71
N ILE A 457 -6.90 0.58 -12.23
CA ILE A 457 -7.52 -0.74 -12.31
C ILE A 457 -8.03 -1.01 -13.72
N ASN A 458 -7.84 -2.25 -14.19
CA ASN A 458 -8.57 -2.77 -15.33
C ASN A 458 -10.01 -3.11 -14.92
N ALA A 459 -10.93 -2.22 -15.22
CA ALA A 459 -12.33 -2.33 -14.83
C ALA A 459 -13.18 -3.15 -15.81
N THR A 460 -12.60 -3.73 -16.88
CA THR A 460 -13.31 -4.69 -17.75
C THR A 460 -13.55 -6.03 -17.06
N VAL A 461 -12.89 -6.25 -15.92
CA VAL A 461 -13.08 -7.40 -15.04
C VAL A 461 -13.58 -6.88 -13.69
N SER A 462 -14.60 -7.55 -13.14
CA SER A 462 -15.22 -7.14 -11.88
C SER A 462 -14.17 -7.09 -10.77
N SER A 463 -13.97 -5.90 -10.21
CA SER A 463 -12.95 -5.58 -9.23
C SER A 463 -13.55 -4.74 -8.10
N THR A 464 -12.85 -4.65 -6.98
CA THR A 464 -13.20 -3.74 -5.89
C THR A 464 -12.05 -2.82 -5.54
N ALA A 465 -12.35 -1.58 -5.18
CA ALA A 465 -11.39 -0.67 -4.58
C ALA A 465 -12.04 0.11 -3.45
N ALA A 466 -11.46 0.00 -2.25
CA ALA A 466 -11.72 0.89 -1.13
C ALA A 466 -10.44 1.68 -0.88
N LEU A 467 -10.39 2.95 -1.28
CA LEU A 467 -9.14 3.73 -1.20
C LEU A 467 -8.84 4.14 0.24
N GLY A 468 -9.84 4.59 1.01
CA GLY A 468 -9.69 4.81 2.45
C GLY A 468 -9.76 6.29 2.80
N ASN A 469 -8.84 6.78 3.63
CA ASN A 469 -8.76 8.21 3.91
C ASN A 469 -7.68 8.87 3.06
N GLY A 470 -7.70 10.20 2.96
CA GLY A 470 -6.71 10.95 2.20
C GLY A 470 -7.28 11.41 0.85
N ASN A 471 -6.51 12.20 0.11
CA ASN A 471 -6.96 12.68 -1.19
C ASN A 471 -6.56 11.65 -2.26
N ASN A 472 -7.49 10.76 -2.60
CA ASN A 472 -7.21 9.61 -3.44
C ASN A 472 -7.52 9.88 -4.91
N SER A 473 -6.84 9.13 -5.78
CA SER A 473 -7.07 9.12 -7.22
C SER A 473 -7.25 7.69 -7.69
N LEU A 474 -8.36 7.45 -8.40
CA LEU A 474 -8.65 6.17 -9.05
C LEU A 474 -8.81 6.39 -10.54
N ALA A 475 -8.02 5.68 -11.34
CA ALA A 475 -8.18 5.60 -12.78
C ALA A 475 -8.73 4.22 -13.18
N LEU A 476 -9.84 4.22 -13.93
CA LEU A 476 -10.50 3.02 -14.42
C LEU A 476 -10.32 2.89 -15.93
N ASN A 477 -9.81 1.74 -16.35
CA ASN A 477 -9.70 1.37 -17.75
C ASN A 477 -10.81 0.40 -18.15
N GLY A 478 -11.41 0.60 -19.32
CA GLY A 478 -12.48 -0.27 -19.84
C GLY A 478 -13.64 0.51 -20.43
N VAL A 479 -14.39 -0.16 -21.32
CA VAL A 479 -15.66 0.34 -21.85
C VAL A 479 -16.76 0.05 -20.84
N THR A 480 -17.07 -1.22 -20.63
CA THR A 480 -17.98 -1.65 -19.56
C THR A 480 -17.20 -1.70 -18.26
N ILE A 481 -17.54 -0.79 -17.34
CA ILE A 481 -16.97 -0.73 -16.01
C ILE A 481 -17.76 -1.68 -15.10
N LEU A 482 -17.06 -2.60 -14.44
CA LEU A 482 -17.64 -3.59 -13.54
C LEU A 482 -17.08 -3.42 -12.13
N GLY A 483 -17.89 -3.73 -11.11
CA GLY A 483 -17.42 -3.86 -9.72
C GLY A 483 -17.80 -2.70 -8.81
N THR A 484 -17.07 -2.54 -7.71
CA THR A 484 -17.40 -1.58 -6.64
C THR A 484 -16.20 -0.72 -6.27
N TYR A 485 -16.33 0.60 -6.39
CA TYR A 485 -15.26 1.56 -6.18
C TYR A 485 -15.71 2.64 -5.20
N THR A 486 -15.03 2.74 -4.07
CA THR A 486 -15.31 3.70 -3.01
C THR A 486 -14.05 4.48 -2.68
N ALA A 487 -14.10 5.81 -2.76
CA ALA A 487 -12.93 6.63 -2.46
C ALA A 487 -12.69 6.75 -0.95
N GLY A 488 -13.75 7.02 -0.18
CA GLY A 488 -13.70 7.08 1.27
C GLY A 488 -13.77 8.52 1.78
N THR A 489 -12.82 8.95 2.61
CA THR A 489 -12.79 10.34 3.12
C THR A 489 -11.63 11.14 2.54
N GLY A 490 -11.88 12.40 2.22
CA GLY A 490 -10.87 13.27 1.63
C GLY A 490 -11.48 14.06 0.47
N THR A 491 -10.63 14.59 -0.39
CA THR A 491 -11.05 15.11 -1.70
C THR A 491 -10.53 14.17 -2.77
N ASP A 492 -11.43 13.39 -3.34
CA ASP A 492 -11.12 12.24 -4.14
C ASP A 492 -11.40 12.49 -5.64
N SER A 493 -10.65 11.80 -6.50
CA SER A 493 -10.72 11.99 -7.95
C SER A 493 -10.91 10.66 -8.69
N LEU A 494 -11.89 10.62 -9.58
CA LEU A 494 -12.12 9.51 -10.49
C LEU A 494 -11.72 9.90 -11.91
N ALA A 495 -11.02 9.02 -12.61
CA ALA A 495 -10.66 9.19 -14.01
C ALA A 495 -11.06 7.98 -14.86
N PHE A 496 -11.55 8.23 -16.08
CA PHE A 496 -11.82 7.20 -17.08
C PHE A 496 -10.85 7.31 -18.26
N PHE A 497 -10.27 6.18 -18.69
CA PHE A 497 -9.40 6.15 -19.88
C PHE A 497 -10.15 5.88 -21.18
N SER A 498 -11.33 5.28 -21.11
CA SER A 498 -12.17 5.08 -22.30
C SER A 498 -12.85 6.39 -22.71
N SER A 499 -13.05 6.57 -24.02
CA SER A 499 -13.93 7.61 -24.57
C SER A 499 -15.39 7.19 -24.59
N VAL A 500 -15.71 5.97 -24.17
CA VAL A 500 -17.07 5.43 -24.12
C VAL A 500 -17.32 4.66 -22.81
N PRO A 501 -17.03 5.22 -21.62
CA PRO A 501 -17.20 4.49 -20.37
C PRO A 501 -18.68 4.26 -20.06
N ASP A 502 -19.04 3.02 -19.72
CA ASP A 502 -20.37 2.60 -19.28
C ASP A 502 -20.31 2.10 -17.84
N LEU A 503 -20.91 2.88 -16.94
CA LEU A 503 -20.90 2.69 -15.49
C LEU A 503 -22.12 1.90 -15.02
N SER A 504 -23.02 1.47 -15.91
CA SER A 504 -24.31 0.88 -15.55
C SER A 504 -24.20 -0.38 -14.67
N ASN A 505 -23.05 -1.06 -14.70
CA ASN A 505 -22.78 -2.28 -13.95
C ASN A 505 -21.76 -2.09 -12.80
N ALA A 506 -21.44 -0.83 -12.45
CA ALA A 506 -20.52 -0.50 -11.38
C ALA A 506 -21.20 0.28 -10.25
N ALA A 507 -20.79 0.02 -9.01
CA ALA A 507 -21.09 0.88 -7.89
C ALA A 507 -19.91 1.84 -7.68
N ILE A 508 -20.16 3.16 -7.79
CA ILE A 508 -19.13 4.19 -7.67
C ILE A 508 -19.62 5.23 -6.67
N THR A 509 -18.88 5.44 -5.58
CA THR A 509 -19.31 6.35 -4.50
C THR A 509 -18.14 7.09 -3.85
N GLY A 510 -18.39 8.32 -3.40
CA GLY A 510 -17.48 9.10 -2.57
C GLY A 510 -16.39 9.82 -3.35
N PHE A 511 -16.61 10.12 -4.64
CA PHE A 511 -15.67 10.92 -5.43
C PHE A 511 -16.23 12.32 -5.66
N GLU A 512 -15.44 13.36 -5.39
CA GLU A 512 -15.83 14.74 -5.63
C GLU A 512 -15.43 15.21 -7.03
N ASN A 513 -14.27 14.76 -7.54
CA ASN A 513 -13.73 15.20 -8.82
C ASN A 513 -13.87 14.10 -9.88
N LEU A 514 -14.10 14.52 -11.13
CA LEU A 514 -14.18 13.65 -12.30
C LEU A 514 -13.23 14.14 -13.38
N THR A 515 -12.51 13.22 -14.01
CA THR A 515 -11.76 13.46 -15.25
C THR A 515 -12.16 12.46 -16.31
N VAL A 516 -12.51 12.95 -17.49
CA VAL A 516 -12.88 12.13 -18.65
C VAL A 516 -11.98 12.47 -19.83
N THR A 517 -11.86 11.55 -20.78
CA THR A 517 -11.12 11.79 -22.01
C THR A 517 -11.87 12.76 -22.94
N ASN A 518 -11.15 13.35 -23.90
CA ASN A 518 -11.75 14.27 -24.85
C ASN A 518 -12.82 13.58 -25.72
N ASN A 519 -13.95 14.25 -25.89
CA ASN A 519 -15.14 13.79 -26.59
C ASN A 519 -15.72 12.49 -26.00
N ALA A 520 -15.62 12.32 -24.68
CA ALA A 520 -16.16 11.14 -24.01
C ALA A 520 -17.68 11.04 -24.16
N ASN A 521 -18.17 9.82 -24.38
CA ASN A 521 -19.58 9.45 -24.41
C ASN A 521 -19.87 8.52 -23.23
N ILE A 522 -20.28 9.10 -22.11
CA ILE A 522 -20.40 8.45 -20.81
C ILE A 522 -21.81 7.91 -20.65
N THR A 523 -21.97 6.67 -20.20
CA THR A 523 -23.26 6.10 -19.80
C THR A 523 -23.27 5.89 -18.29
N ALA A 524 -24.21 6.51 -17.58
CA ALA A 524 -24.26 6.48 -16.12
C ALA A 524 -25.67 6.75 -15.58
N THR A 525 -25.90 6.43 -14.31
CA THR A 525 -27.10 6.86 -13.57
C THR A 525 -26.94 8.29 -13.06
N ILE A 526 -28.07 8.94 -12.73
CA ILE A 526 -28.05 10.26 -12.07
C ILE A 526 -27.28 10.17 -10.74
N ALA A 527 -27.51 9.14 -9.93
CA ALA A 527 -26.84 8.99 -8.64
C ALA A 527 -25.32 8.90 -8.75
N GLN A 528 -24.81 8.20 -9.77
CA GLN A 528 -23.38 8.11 -10.04
C GLN A 528 -22.77 9.45 -10.48
N MET A 529 -23.50 10.29 -11.19
CA MET A 529 -22.97 11.58 -11.65
C MET A 529 -23.17 12.70 -10.63
N SER A 530 -24.28 12.71 -9.91
CA SER A 530 -24.62 13.76 -8.93
C SER A 530 -23.69 13.78 -7.69
N GLN A 531 -22.82 12.79 -7.51
CA GLN A 531 -21.81 12.80 -6.45
C GLN A 531 -20.67 13.81 -6.72
N PHE A 532 -20.40 14.13 -7.99
CA PHE A 532 -19.29 15.00 -8.36
C PHE A 532 -19.64 16.45 -8.07
N THR A 533 -19.18 16.93 -6.91
CA THR A 533 -19.39 18.30 -6.42
C THR A 533 -18.15 19.19 -6.56
N GLY A 534 -17.01 18.59 -6.90
CA GLY A 534 -15.73 19.26 -7.11
C GLY A 534 -15.49 19.62 -8.58
N THR A 535 -14.25 19.43 -9.03
CA THR A 535 -13.83 19.75 -10.39
C THR A 535 -14.20 18.62 -11.35
N VAL A 536 -14.93 18.95 -12.42
CA VAL A 536 -15.14 18.07 -13.57
C VAL A 536 -14.27 18.54 -14.73
N ASN A 537 -13.24 17.78 -15.05
CA ASN A 537 -12.36 18.01 -16.20
C ASN A 537 -12.83 17.18 -17.40
N ALA A 538 -13.44 17.86 -18.35
CA ALA A 538 -14.01 17.34 -19.59
C ALA A 538 -13.64 18.34 -20.69
N ALA A 539 -12.87 17.89 -21.68
CA ALA A 539 -12.32 18.76 -22.71
C ALA A 539 -12.77 18.29 -24.09
N GLY A 540 -13.64 19.05 -24.75
CA GLY A 540 -14.07 18.74 -26.10
C GLY A 540 -15.58 18.89 -26.23
N THR A 541 -16.25 17.83 -26.66
CA THR A 541 -17.70 17.78 -26.75
C THR A 541 -18.17 16.47 -26.15
N GLU A 542 -18.37 16.48 -24.84
CA GLU A 542 -18.73 15.31 -24.07
C GLU A 542 -20.24 15.05 -24.14
N THR A 543 -20.60 13.77 -24.15
CA THR A 543 -22.00 13.30 -24.06
C THR A 543 -22.18 12.53 -22.77
N LEU A 544 -23.24 12.86 -22.03
CA LEU A 544 -23.70 12.08 -20.89
C LEU A 544 -25.06 11.45 -21.20
N ASN A 545 -25.09 10.12 -21.28
CA ASN A 545 -26.31 9.32 -21.38
C ASN A 545 -26.74 8.89 -19.98
N LEU A 546 -27.84 9.46 -19.49
CA LEU A 546 -28.41 9.10 -18.21
C LEU A 546 -29.31 7.87 -18.37
N THR A 547 -29.14 6.87 -17.52
CA THR A 547 -29.92 5.62 -17.56
C THR A 547 -31.07 5.58 -16.54
N THR A 548 -31.15 6.57 -15.66
CA THR A 548 -32.21 6.72 -14.65
C THR A 548 -32.81 8.11 -14.73
N ALA A 549 -34.14 8.21 -14.70
CA ALA A 549 -34.82 9.51 -14.71
C ALA A 549 -34.80 10.16 -13.32
N GLY A 550 -34.90 11.50 -13.28
CA GLY A 550 -34.92 12.27 -12.05
C GLY A 550 -34.39 13.69 -12.20
N THR A 551 -33.97 14.29 -11.09
CA THR A 551 -33.39 15.64 -11.07
C THR A 551 -31.89 15.61 -11.35
N PHE A 552 -31.42 16.43 -12.29
CA PHE A 552 -30.01 16.52 -12.64
C PHE A 552 -29.59 17.96 -12.96
N ASN A 553 -28.44 18.38 -12.46
CA ASN A 553 -27.82 19.66 -12.79
C ASN A 553 -26.67 19.41 -13.76
N ALA A 554 -26.64 20.13 -14.88
CA ALA A 554 -25.56 20.05 -15.85
C ALA A 554 -24.21 20.42 -15.21
N PHE A 555 -23.16 19.72 -15.63
CA PHE A 555 -21.79 20.15 -15.38
C PHE A 555 -21.46 21.34 -16.28
N SER A 556 -20.63 22.25 -15.78
CA SER A 556 -20.17 23.43 -16.53
C SER A 556 -19.15 23.10 -17.64
N THR A 557 -18.81 21.82 -17.83
CA THR A 557 -17.80 21.33 -18.77
C THR A 557 -18.29 20.18 -19.64
N ILE A 558 -19.57 19.81 -19.57
CA ILE A 558 -20.17 18.80 -20.46
C ILE A 558 -21.28 19.44 -21.28
N GLU A 559 -21.27 19.16 -22.59
CA GLU A 559 -22.10 19.86 -23.56
C GLU A 559 -23.36 19.11 -23.97
N LYS A 560 -23.38 17.77 -23.95
CA LYS A 560 -24.52 16.97 -24.44
C LYS A 560 -25.10 16.11 -23.35
N TYR A 561 -26.43 16.14 -23.21
CA TYR A 561 -27.18 15.35 -22.24
C TYR A 561 -28.31 14.60 -22.93
N ASN A 562 -28.29 13.28 -22.83
CA ASN A 562 -29.42 12.42 -23.19
C ASN A 562 -30.06 11.94 -21.90
N LEU A 563 -31.26 12.43 -21.60
CA LEU A 563 -31.97 12.10 -20.38
C LEU A 563 -32.59 10.70 -20.49
N ALA A 564 -32.84 10.07 -19.34
CA ALA A 564 -33.38 8.72 -19.30
C ALA A 564 -34.90 8.72 -19.58
N ASN A 565 -35.44 7.56 -19.94
CA ASN A 565 -36.90 7.38 -19.99
C ASN A 565 -37.53 7.53 -18.60
N GLY A 566 -38.61 8.31 -18.53
CA GLY A 566 -39.30 8.69 -17.30
C GLY A 566 -39.41 10.20 -17.18
N THR A 567 -39.84 10.69 -16.01
CA THR A 567 -39.93 12.14 -15.72
C THR A 567 -38.58 12.66 -15.28
N ASN A 568 -38.04 13.64 -16.00
CA ASN A 568 -36.78 14.29 -15.68
C ASN A 568 -37.00 15.76 -15.26
N ASN A 569 -36.09 16.25 -14.42
CA ASN A 569 -35.99 17.66 -14.07
C ASN A 569 -34.54 18.13 -14.26
N PHE A 570 -34.25 18.68 -15.44
CA PHE A 570 -32.91 19.08 -15.83
C PHE A 570 -32.68 20.57 -15.58
N THR A 571 -31.55 20.95 -15.00
CA THR A 571 -31.13 22.35 -14.86
C THR A 571 -29.82 22.58 -15.60
N SER A 572 -29.81 23.58 -16.49
CA SER A 572 -28.66 23.88 -17.34
C SER A 572 -27.53 24.64 -16.63
N ALA A 573 -26.34 24.63 -17.23
CA ALA A 573 -25.15 25.34 -16.81
C ALA A 573 -24.75 26.43 -17.82
N ASN A 574 -23.80 27.30 -17.45
CA ASN A 574 -23.29 28.37 -18.32
C ASN A 574 -22.18 27.85 -19.26
N VAL A 575 -22.51 26.84 -20.07
CA VAL A 575 -21.67 26.20 -21.08
C VAL A 575 -22.53 25.86 -22.29
N ALA A 576 -21.93 25.63 -23.47
CA ALA A 576 -22.70 25.16 -24.62
C ALA A 576 -23.48 23.89 -24.24
N VAL A 577 -24.81 23.89 -24.34
CA VAL A 577 -25.66 22.76 -23.91
C VAL A 577 -26.63 22.33 -25.00
N SER A 578 -26.60 21.05 -25.33
CA SER A 578 -27.63 20.31 -26.04
C SER A 578 -28.25 19.27 -25.10
N VAL A 579 -29.57 19.26 -24.97
CA VAL A 579 -30.29 18.27 -24.16
C VAL A 579 -31.41 17.62 -24.96
N ILE A 580 -31.58 16.31 -24.81
CA ILE A 580 -32.69 15.52 -25.35
C ILE A 580 -33.37 14.83 -24.18
N GLY A 581 -34.67 15.06 -24.03
CA GLY A 581 -35.53 14.44 -23.03
C GLY A 581 -35.79 12.95 -23.30
N GLY A 582 -36.46 12.32 -22.35
CA GLY A 582 -36.84 10.92 -22.38
C GLY A 582 -38.23 10.69 -22.98
N SER A 583 -38.91 9.67 -22.46
CA SER A 583 -40.28 9.30 -22.86
C SER A 583 -41.37 9.76 -21.89
N GLY A 584 -41.01 10.47 -20.82
CA GLY A 584 -41.94 10.97 -19.81
C GLY A 584 -42.03 12.49 -19.86
N ALA A 585 -42.89 13.09 -19.03
CA ALA A 585 -42.98 14.54 -18.94
C ALA A 585 -41.71 15.11 -18.31
N ASP A 586 -40.94 15.87 -19.09
CA ASP A 586 -39.67 16.45 -18.70
C ASP A 586 -39.79 17.94 -18.41
N THR A 587 -39.10 18.39 -17.36
CA THR A 587 -38.95 19.80 -17.02
C THR A 587 -37.51 20.23 -17.26
N LEU A 588 -37.33 21.19 -18.16
CA LEU A 588 -36.02 21.65 -18.61
C LEU A 588 -35.86 23.12 -18.20
N ASN A 589 -34.93 23.41 -17.30
CA ASN A 589 -34.79 24.72 -16.67
C ASN A 589 -33.54 25.44 -17.18
N PHE A 590 -33.76 26.64 -17.70
CA PHE A 590 -32.73 27.53 -18.22
C PHE A 590 -32.95 28.95 -17.69
N THR A 591 -31.89 29.75 -17.66
CA THR A 591 -31.98 31.21 -17.57
C THR A 591 -32.01 31.80 -18.97
N THR A 592 -32.52 33.02 -19.14
CA THR A 592 -32.45 33.70 -20.44
C THR A 592 -31.03 33.86 -20.96
N ASN A 593 -30.04 34.09 -20.08
CA ASN A 593 -28.64 34.11 -20.48
C ASN A 593 -28.18 32.77 -21.09
N GLN A 594 -28.64 31.65 -20.51
CA GLN A 594 -28.34 30.33 -21.04
C GLN A 594 -29.02 30.10 -22.39
N ILE A 595 -30.28 30.47 -22.56
CA ILE A 595 -30.97 30.38 -23.86
C ILE A 595 -30.24 31.16 -24.95
N ILE A 596 -29.81 32.39 -24.65
CA ILE A 596 -29.19 33.28 -25.64
C ILE A 596 -27.77 32.83 -25.99
N ASN A 597 -26.93 32.63 -24.98
CA ASN A 597 -25.48 32.54 -25.16
C ASN A 597 -24.94 31.10 -25.17
N PHE A 598 -25.72 30.14 -24.68
CA PHE A 598 -25.21 28.81 -24.33
C PHE A 598 -26.05 27.66 -24.92
N LEU A 599 -27.35 27.83 -25.10
CA LEU A 599 -28.20 26.78 -25.64
C LEU A 599 -27.89 26.54 -27.12
N THR A 600 -27.47 25.31 -27.44
CA THR A 600 -27.41 24.81 -28.82
C THR A 600 -28.75 24.21 -29.21
N THR A 601 -29.26 23.23 -28.46
CA THR A 601 -30.58 22.61 -28.72
C THR A 601 -31.24 22.11 -27.43
N VAL A 602 -32.56 22.16 -27.38
CA VAL A 602 -33.39 21.50 -26.37
C VAL A 602 -34.50 20.75 -27.10
N ASP A 603 -34.59 19.46 -26.85
CA ASP A 603 -35.65 18.59 -27.35
C ASP A 603 -36.31 17.92 -26.14
N GLY A 604 -37.63 18.08 -25.96
CA GLY A 604 -38.35 17.42 -24.87
C GLY A 604 -38.46 15.90 -25.03
N GLY A 605 -38.26 15.39 -26.25
CA GLY A 605 -38.43 13.98 -26.54
C GLY A 605 -39.91 13.62 -26.69
N ASN A 606 -40.33 12.49 -26.13
CA ASN A 606 -41.74 12.14 -26.09
C ASN A 606 -42.29 12.48 -24.72
N GLY A 607 -43.46 13.10 -24.63
CA GLY A 607 -44.03 13.42 -23.34
C GLY A 607 -44.94 14.63 -23.43
N THR A 608 -45.16 15.25 -22.28
CA THR A 608 -45.67 16.62 -22.23
C THR A 608 -44.62 17.42 -21.49
N ASP A 609 -43.83 18.14 -22.26
CA ASP A 609 -42.54 18.65 -21.82
C ASP A 609 -42.64 20.15 -21.59
N THR A 610 -41.93 20.60 -20.55
CA THR A 610 -41.95 21.97 -20.07
C THR A 610 -40.57 22.59 -20.14
N LEU A 611 -40.42 23.67 -20.89
CA LEU A 611 -39.22 24.52 -20.88
C LEU A 611 -39.47 25.74 -19.99
N ASN A 612 -38.74 25.83 -18.89
CA ASN A 612 -38.74 26.99 -17.99
C ASN A 612 -37.55 27.91 -18.32
N ILE A 613 -37.83 29.20 -18.51
CA ILE A 613 -36.84 30.24 -18.80
C ILE A 613 -36.93 31.33 -17.72
N GLY A 614 -35.92 31.40 -16.86
CA GLY A 614 -35.80 32.38 -15.78
C GLY A 614 -35.37 33.77 -16.26
N ALA A 615 -35.82 34.80 -15.54
CA ALA A 615 -35.65 36.21 -15.89
C ALA A 615 -34.20 36.71 -15.86
N THR A 616 -33.91 37.76 -16.63
CA THR A 616 -32.65 38.54 -16.58
C THR A 616 -32.92 40.05 -16.69
N THR A 617 -31.91 40.89 -16.97
CA THR A 617 -32.06 42.35 -17.09
C THR A 617 -32.61 42.82 -18.44
N THR A 618 -32.28 42.13 -19.54
CA THR A 618 -32.77 42.40 -20.90
C THR A 618 -32.88 41.07 -21.63
N GLN A 619 -34.01 40.82 -22.30
CA GLN A 619 -34.27 39.51 -22.93
C GLN A 619 -34.41 39.67 -24.44
N ASN A 620 -33.62 38.94 -25.21
CA ASN A 620 -33.85 38.78 -26.64
C ASN A 620 -33.77 37.29 -26.97
N ILE A 621 -34.88 36.61 -26.75
CA ILE A 621 -35.00 35.16 -26.85
C ILE A 621 -35.45 34.81 -28.26
N ASP A 622 -34.70 33.95 -28.94
CA ASP A 622 -35.14 33.30 -30.17
C ASP A 622 -35.06 31.78 -29.99
N LEU A 623 -36.23 31.13 -30.04
CA LEU A 623 -36.41 29.69 -29.84
C LEU A 623 -36.50 28.94 -31.16
N SER A 624 -36.59 29.64 -32.29
CA SER A 624 -37.04 29.09 -33.57
C SER A 624 -36.20 27.90 -34.05
N THR A 625 -34.89 27.88 -33.80
CA THR A 625 -34.01 26.76 -34.21
C THR A 625 -33.47 25.97 -33.03
N LYS A 626 -33.85 26.33 -31.80
CA LYS A 626 -33.25 25.80 -30.58
C LYS A 626 -34.15 24.82 -29.87
N VAL A 627 -35.46 24.89 -30.06
CA VAL A 627 -36.46 24.13 -29.32
C VAL A 627 -37.17 23.14 -30.25
N ALA A 628 -37.32 21.90 -29.81
CA ALA A 628 -38.11 20.85 -30.44
C ALA A 628 -38.90 20.08 -29.37
N SER A 629 -40.05 19.52 -29.74
CA SER A 629 -40.88 18.64 -28.87
C SER A 629 -41.10 19.20 -27.46
N ILE A 630 -41.45 20.48 -27.35
CA ILE A 630 -41.84 21.11 -26.08
C ILE A 630 -43.27 21.57 -26.22
N GLU A 631 -44.15 21.18 -25.30
CA GLU A 631 -45.56 21.58 -25.31
C GLU A 631 -45.82 22.86 -24.50
N ILE A 632 -45.04 23.08 -23.43
CA ILE A 632 -45.24 24.20 -22.50
C ILE A 632 -43.94 24.99 -22.37
N ILE A 633 -44.00 26.29 -22.63
CA ILE A 633 -42.87 27.20 -22.44
C ILE A 633 -43.26 28.25 -21.41
N ASN A 634 -42.55 28.30 -20.29
CA ASN A 634 -42.74 29.31 -19.24
C ASN A 634 -41.58 30.31 -19.29
N ILE A 635 -41.87 31.58 -19.52
CA ILE A 635 -40.86 32.65 -19.56
C ILE A 635 -41.17 33.68 -18.47
N ALA A 636 -40.21 33.90 -17.58
CA ALA A 636 -40.30 34.93 -16.55
C ALA A 636 -39.99 36.34 -17.11
N GLY A 637 -40.68 37.35 -16.57
CA GLY A 637 -40.52 38.75 -16.99
C GLY A 637 -39.22 39.37 -16.47
N SER A 638 -38.63 40.26 -17.27
CA SER A 638 -37.39 40.98 -16.95
C SER A 638 -37.62 42.40 -16.43
N ILE A 639 -36.55 43.04 -15.95
CA ILE A 639 -36.57 44.44 -15.51
C ILE A 639 -36.38 45.48 -16.64
N GLY A 640 -36.47 45.07 -17.90
CA GLY A 640 -36.21 45.91 -19.08
C GLY A 640 -37.08 45.54 -20.28
N THR A 641 -36.69 46.01 -21.47
CA THR A 641 -37.35 45.60 -22.72
C THR A 641 -37.03 44.15 -23.02
N ALA A 642 -37.99 43.46 -23.64
CA ALA A 642 -37.88 42.05 -23.93
C ALA A 642 -38.44 41.70 -25.31
N SER A 643 -37.80 40.75 -25.98
CA SER A 643 -38.24 40.17 -27.24
C SER A 643 -38.24 38.64 -27.13
N VAL A 644 -39.27 37.99 -27.63
CA VAL A 644 -39.41 36.53 -27.74
C VAL A 644 -39.86 36.17 -29.15
N ILE A 645 -39.14 35.25 -29.79
CA ILE A 645 -39.47 34.70 -31.10
C ILE A 645 -39.64 33.18 -30.96
N ASN A 646 -40.79 32.65 -31.39
CA ASN A 646 -41.09 31.21 -31.39
C ASN A 646 -41.73 30.77 -32.71
N LEU A 647 -40.98 30.85 -33.82
CA LEU A 647 -41.54 30.60 -35.17
C LEU A 647 -41.94 29.14 -35.41
N ASN A 648 -41.31 28.19 -34.71
CA ASN A 648 -41.53 26.75 -34.88
C ASN A 648 -42.34 26.13 -33.72
N GLY A 649 -43.00 26.96 -32.91
CA GLY A 649 -43.78 26.52 -31.75
C GLY A 649 -45.17 25.95 -32.07
N ALA A 650 -45.35 25.16 -33.13
CA ALA A 650 -46.66 24.61 -33.48
C ALA A 650 -47.30 23.87 -32.28
N GLY A 651 -48.52 24.25 -31.89
CA GLY A 651 -49.25 23.67 -30.76
C GLY A 651 -48.75 24.07 -29.37
N VAL A 652 -47.72 24.91 -29.26
CA VAL A 652 -47.10 25.28 -27.97
C VAL A 652 -48.01 26.19 -27.15
N THR A 653 -48.06 25.93 -25.84
CA THR A 653 -48.54 26.90 -24.85
C THR A 653 -47.38 27.73 -24.32
N LEU A 654 -47.32 29.00 -24.74
CA LEU A 654 -46.34 29.98 -24.32
C LEU A 654 -46.91 30.84 -23.17
N ASN A 655 -46.46 30.57 -21.95
CA ASN A 655 -46.76 31.36 -20.75
C ASN A 655 -45.69 32.43 -20.57
N TYR A 656 -46.00 33.68 -20.90
CA TYR A 656 -45.07 34.79 -20.81
C TYR A 656 -45.48 35.77 -19.71
N THR A 657 -44.67 35.88 -18.66
CA THR A 657 -44.84 36.93 -17.65
C THR A 657 -44.29 38.24 -18.19
N LYS A 658 -45.12 39.29 -18.23
CA LYS A 658 -44.72 40.60 -18.77
C LYS A 658 -43.50 41.17 -18.05
N SER A 659 -42.54 41.69 -18.83
CA SER A 659 -41.41 42.45 -18.31
C SER A 659 -41.84 43.86 -17.87
N THR A 660 -41.02 44.55 -17.09
CA THR A 660 -41.28 45.94 -16.69
C THR A 660 -41.00 46.96 -17.79
N GLY A 661 -40.23 46.59 -18.82
CA GLY A 661 -40.13 47.33 -20.08
C GLY A 661 -40.96 46.68 -21.18
N ASP A 662 -41.05 47.38 -22.32
CA ASP A 662 -41.88 46.96 -23.44
C ASP A 662 -41.48 45.60 -24.00
N ASN A 663 -42.48 44.84 -24.43
CA ASN A 663 -42.34 43.45 -24.83
C ASN A 663 -42.69 43.31 -26.32
N THR A 664 -41.92 42.53 -27.05
CA THR A 664 -42.25 42.09 -28.41
C THR A 664 -42.30 40.57 -28.43
N ILE A 665 -43.39 40.00 -28.94
CA ILE A 665 -43.58 38.55 -29.03
C ILE A 665 -43.95 38.22 -30.46
N THR A 666 -43.21 37.30 -31.08
CA THR A 666 -43.49 36.81 -32.43
C THR A 666 -43.82 35.32 -32.37
N LEU A 667 -45.06 35.01 -32.74
CA LEU A 667 -45.57 33.65 -32.87
C LEU A 667 -45.25 33.09 -34.27
N GLY A 668 -45.48 31.80 -34.42
CA GLY A 668 -45.08 30.96 -35.54
C GLY A 668 -46.27 30.36 -36.27
N THR A 669 -46.03 29.61 -37.34
CA THR A 669 -47.05 29.24 -38.33
C THR A 669 -47.88 27.99 -37.99
N GLY A 670 -47.83 27.48 -36.77
CA GLY A 670 -48.43 26.19 -36.40
C GLY A 670 -49.60 26.25 -35.42
N GLY A 671 -50.07 27.45 -35.09
CA GLY A 671 -51.13 27.72 -34.11
C GLY A 671 -50.64 27.54 -32.68
N GLN A 672 -50.55 28.65 -31.94
CA GLN A 672 -50.01 28.70 -30.58
C GLN A 672 -51.01 29.24 -29.58
N THR A 673 -50.87 28.83 -28.32
CA THR A 673 -51.53 29.51 -27.21
C THR A 673 -50.55 30.44 -26.51
N LEU A 674 -50.72 31.75 -26.62
CA LEU A 674 -50.00 32.74 -25.84
C LEU A 674 -50.83 33.13 -24.61
N ASN A 675 -50.26 32.97 -23.42
CA ASN A 675 -50.81 33.51 -22.18
C ASN A 675 -49.92 34.64 -21.69
N LEU A 676 -50.41 35.88 -21.77
CA LEU A 676 -49.76 37.03 -21.15
C LEU A 676 -50.13 37.09 -19.66
N LEU A 677 -49.11 36.97 -18.82
CA LEU A 677 -49.24 36.88 -17.37
C LEU A 677 -48.60 38.10 -16.69
N GLY A 678 -48.93 38.29 -15.42
CA GLY A 678 -48.43 39.40 -14.59
C GLY A 678 -49.31 40.66 -14.70
N SER A 679 -48.84 41.75 -14.08
CA SER A 679 -49.60 43.02 -13.95
C SER A 679 -48.80 44.25 -14.39
N SER A 680 -47.72 44.05 -15.15
CA SER A 680 -46.87 45.13 -15.65
C SER A 680 -47.64 46.10 -16.56
N SER A 681 -47.40 47.40 -16.42
CA SER A 681 -47.98 48.43 -17.29
C SER A 681 -47.24 48.58 -18.63
N ALA A 682 -46.16 47.83 -18.85
CA ALA A 682 -45.40 47.90 -20.09
C ALA A 682 -46.22 47.45 -21.30
N ALA A 683 -45.99 48.06 -22.46
CA ALA A 683 -46.68 47.66 -23.67
C ALA A 683 -46.24 46.27 -24.13
N THR A 684 -47.10 45.56 -24.84
CA THR A 684 -46.73 44.29 -25.49
C THR A 684 -47.22 44.28 -26.92
N THR A 685 -46.29 44.18 -27.86
CA THR A 685 -46.60 43.95 -29.26
C THR A 685 -46.52 42.47 -29.55
N VAL A 686 -47.63 41.87 -29.98
CA VAL A 686 -47.72 40.48 -30.39
C VAL A 686 -47.86 40.44 -31.90
N THR A 687 -47.00 39.69 -32.57
CA THR A 687 -47.12 39.36 -33.99
C THR A 687 -47.57 37.91 -34.07
N GLY A 688 -48.80 37.68 -34.54
CA GLY A 688 -49.34 36.34 -34.75
C GLY A 688 -48.64 35.58 -35.89
N GLY A 689 -49.00 34.33 -36.07
CA GLY A 689 -48.60 33.52 -37.22
C GLY A 689 -49.66 33.48 -38.32
N ALA A 690 -49.38 32.69 -39.36
CA ALA A 690 -50.37 32.43 -40.40
C ALA A 690 -51.50 31.51 -39.92
N ALA A 691 -51.23 30.61 -38.98
CA ALA A 691 -52.19 29.64 -38.46
C ALA A 691 -52.96 30.17 -37.24
N VAL A 692 -54.07 29.50 -36.91
CA VAL A 692 -54.97 29.90 -35.81
C VAL A 692 -54.25 29.91 -34.46
N ASP A 693 -54.07 31.12 -33.91
CA ASP A 693 -53.51 31.36 -32.60
C ASP A 693 -54.60 31.63 -31.55
N VAL A 694 -54.30 31.27 -30.29
CA VAL A 694 -55.08 31.66 -29.11
C VAL A 694 -54.24 32.64 -28.29
N ILE A 695 -54.61 33.91 -28.29
CA ILE A 695 -53.86 34.98 -27.63
C ILE A 695 -54.68 35.47 -26.44
N ASN A 696 -54.31 35.03 -25.23
CA ASN A 696 -54.90 35.48 -23.99
C ASN A 696 -54.13 36.68 -23.45
N LEU A 697 -54.73 37.87 -23.55
CA LEU A 697 -54.18 39.09 -22.98
C LEU A 697 -54.34 39.11 -21.45
N GLN A 698 -53.60 40.00 -20.80
CA GLN A 698 -53.64 40.14 -19.35
C GLN A 698 -55.05 40.52 -18.88
N SER A 699 -55.53 39.88 -17.82
CA SER A 699 -56.83 40.20 -17.21
C SER A 699 -56.71 41.16 -16.03
N SER A 700 -55.49 41.61 -15.71
CA SER A 700 -55.16 42.53 -14.61
C SER A 700 -53.95 43.37 -14.99
N GLY A 701 -53.98 44.69 -14.75
CA GLY A 701 -52.89 45.61 -15.10
C GLY A 701 -53.40 46.90 -15.74
N SER A 702 -52.50 47.64 -16.39
CA SER A 702 -52.83 48.85 -17.16
C SER A 702 -52.00 49.03 -18.44
N GLY A 703 -51.31 47.97 -18.89
CA GLY A 703 -50.53 48.01 -20.12
C GLY A 703 -51.44 48.04 -21.35
N SER A 704 -50.93 48.59 -22.45
CA SER A 704 -51.57 48.53 -23.76
C SER A 704 -50.97 47.41 -24.59
N GLU A 705 -51.79 46.50 -25.09
CA GLU A 705 -51.36 45.44 -25.99
C GLU A 705 -51.63 45.82 -27.47
N THR A 706 -50.72 45.46 -28.37
CA THR A 706 -50.91 45.65 -29.81
C THR A 706 -50.72 44.33 -30.52
N LEU A 707 -51.76 43.85 -31.21
CA LEU A 707 -51.72 42.64 -32.00
C LEU A 707 -51.53 43.03 -33.46
N ILE A 708 -50.41 42.62 -34.07
CA ILE A 708 -50.14 42.86 -35.48
C ILE A 708 -50.92 41.85 -36.30
N ALA A 709 -51.90 42.34 -37.05
CA ALA A 709 -52.80 41.57 -37.89
C ALA A 709 -52.76 42.09 -39.34
N THR A 710 -51.56 42.11 -39.93
CA THR A 710 -51.32 42.54 -41.33
C THR A 710 -50.56 41.48 -42.10
N GLY A 711 -50.70 41.50 -43.43
CA GLY A 711 -49.96 40.62 -44.32
C GLY A 711 -50.23 39.13 -44.02
N ALA A 712 -49.16 38.35 -43.84
CA ALA A 712 -49.26 36.91 -43.57
C ALA A 712 -49.74 36.56 -42.14
N ASN A 713 -49.79 37.54 -41.23
CA ASN A 713 -50.15 37.35 -39.82
C ASN A 713 -51.58 37.83 -39.52
N MET A 714 -52.34 38.13 -40.56
CA MET A 714 -53.70 38.63 -40.43
C MET A 714 -54.65 37.46 -40.20
N SER A 715 -55.28 37.44 -39.02
CA SER A 715 -56.44 36.61 -38.76
C SER A 715 -57.55 36.95 -39.75
N ASN A 716 -58.12 35.94 -40.41
CA ASN A 716 -59.09 36.12 -41.48
C ASN A 716 -60.18 35.05 -41.42
N ARG A 717 -61.04 35.01 -42.43
CA ARG A 717 -62.16 34.05 -42.50
C ARG A 717 -61.73 32.58 -42.49
N THR A 718 -60.54 32.25 -43.01
CA THR A 718 -60.03 30.86 -43.08
C THR A 718 -59.22 30.45 -41.86
N GLN A 719 -58.61 31.41 -41.18
CA GLN A 719 -57.72 31.22 -40.04
C GLN A 719 -58.12 32.24 -38.98
N VAL A 720 -59.10 31.86 -38.17
CA VAL A 720 -59.74 32.73 -37.18
C VAL A 720 -59.01 32.60 -35.85
N ASP A 721 -58.13 33.54 -35.53
CA ASP A 721 -57.50 33.63 -34.23
C ASP A 721 -58.52 33.93 -33.13
N VAL A 722 -58.21 33.43 -31.93
CA VAL A 722 -58.99 33.66 -30.72
C VAL A 722 -58.24 34.62 -29.82
N VAL A 723 -58.81 35.78 -29.52
CA VAL A 723 -58.21 36.77 -28.62
C VAL A 723 -59.02 36.86 -27.34
N GLY A 724 -58.40 36.48 -26.23
CA GLY A 724 -58.96 36.55 -24.89
C GLY A 724 -58.65 37.89 -24.22
N ASN A 725 -59.62 38.41 -23.47
CA ASN A 725 -59.45 39.58 -22.58
C ASN A 725 -59.12 40.91 -23.27
N PHE A 726 -59.51 41.09 -24.54
CA PHE A 726 -59.26 42.34 -25.26
C PHE A 726 -59.95 43.55 -24.60
N ASN A 727 -59.19 44.62 -24.34
CA ASN A 727 -59.59 45.80 -23.57
C ASN A 727 -60.10 45.49 -22.14
N ALA A 728 -59.85 44.29 -21.60
CA ALA A 728 -60.21 43.98 -20.20
C ALA A 728 -59.51 44.92 -19.22
N THR A 729 -58.27 45.27 -19.56
CA THR A 729 -57.44 46.25 -18.86
C THR A 729 -56.64 47.05 -19.87
N GLY A 730 -56.35 48.32 -19.56
CA GLY A 730 -55.63 49.19 -20.50
C GLY A 730 -56.43 49.46 -21.78
N THR A 731 -55.71 49.87 -22.83
CA THR A 731 -56.27 50.08 -24.18
C THR A 731 -55.47 49.25 -25.17
N ASP A 732 -56.10 48.24 -25.74
CA ASP A 732 -55.50 47.32 -26.69
C ASP A 732 -55.82 47.70 -28.14
N TYR A 733 -54.98 47.25 -29.06
CA TYR A 733 -55.07 47.59 -30.47
C TYR A 733 -54.91 46.34 -31.34
N PHE A 734 -55.70 46.28 -32.40
CA PHE A 734 -55.40 45.47 -33.58
C PHE A 734 -54.77 46.39 -34.63
N LYS A 735 -53.55 46.08 -35.04
CA LYS A 735 -52.88 46.76 -36.14
C LYS A 735 -53.21 46.01 -37.43
N THR A 736 -54.26 46.47 -38.12
CA THR A 736 -54.85 45.84 -39.32
C THR A 736 -54.34 46.46 -40.62
N GLY A 737 -53.54 47.53 -40.54
CA GLY A 737 -52.99 48.23 -41.71
C GLY A 737 -53.89 49.34 -42.25
N VAL A 738 -55.14 49.41 -41.76
CA VAL A 738 -56.10 50.47 -42.09
C VAL A 738 -56.78 50.94 -40.82
N ASN A 739 -56.81 52.26 -40.59
CA ASN A 739 -57.58 52.82 -39.48
C ASN A 739 -59.07 52.63 -39.74
N ALA A 740 -59.82 52.08 -38.77
CA ALA A 740 -61.27 52.03 -38.91
C ALA A 740 -61.88 53.44 -38.83
N ALA A 741 -62.80 53.77 -39.73
CA ALA A 741 -63.60 54.99 -39.69
C ALA A 741 -64.97 54.75 -39.04
N THR A 742 -65.49 53.53 -39.15
CA THR A 742 -66.80 53.15 -38.60
C THR A 742 -66.73 51.78 -37.89
N LEU A 743 -67.48 51.64 -36.80
CA LEU A 743 -67.71 50.37 -36.10
C LEU A 743 -69.21 50.18 -35.89
N SER A 744 -69.81 49.22 -36.58
CA SER A 744 -71.25 48.90 -36.47
C SER A 744 -71.46 47.54 -35.82
N SER A 745 -72.64 47.27 -35.25
CA SER A 745 -72.94 45.96 -34.63
C SER A 745 -73.92 45.15 -35.46
N ARG A 746 -73.66 43.84 -35.62
CA ARG A 746 -74.60 42.88 -36.22
C ARG A 746 -74.87 41.73 -35.25
N THR A 747 -76.09 41.20 -35.28
CA THR A 747 -76.50 40.09 -34.42
C THR A 747 -77.06 38.96 -35.26
N PHE A 748 -76.60 37.75 -34.97
CA PHE A 748 -77.12 36.51 -35.54
C PHE A 748 -77.59 35.58 -34.42
N VAL A 749 -78.48 34.65 -34.76
CA VAL A 749 -79.08 33.72 -33.78
C VAL A 749 -78.93 32.31 -34.30
N ASN A 750 -78.50 31.38 -33.45
CA ASN A 750 -78.43 29.94 -33.73
C ASN A 750 -77.55 29.53 -34.94
N LEU A 751 -76.39 30.17 -35.11
CA LEU A 751 -75.41 29.77 -36.12
C LEU A 751 -74.48 28.67 -35.60
N ASN A 752 -74.06 27.78 -36.49
CA ASN A 752 -73.17 26.66 -36.19
C ASN A 752 -71.81 26.81 -36.90
N THR A 753 -70.76 26.18 -36.36
CA THR A 753 -69.36 26.35 -36.81
C THR A 753 -69.16 26.07 -38.31
N GLY A 754 -69.96 25.20 -38.92
CA GLY A 754 -69.87 24.90 -40.36
C GLY A 754 -70.55 25.90 -41.30
N ALA A 755 -71.30 26.89 -40.80
CA ALA A 755 -72.12 27.79 -41.64
C ALA A 755 -72.04 29.28 -41.24
N TYR A 756 -71.49 29.61 -40.07
CA TYR A 756 -71.54 30.98 -39.55
C TYR A 756 -70.79 31.99 -40.43
N LEU A 757 -69.64 31.61 -41.00
CA LEU A 757 -68.85 32.45 -41.89
C LEU A 757 -69.62 32.86 -43.15
N THR A 758 -70.28 31.88 -43.80
CA THR A 758 -71.11 32.15 -44.99
C THR A 758 -72.31 33.05 -44.67
N ALA A 759 -72.91 32.90 -43.49
CA ALA A 759 -74.01 33.75 -43.06
C ALA A 759 -73.55 35.19 -42.79
N ILE A 760 -72.38 35.37 -42.16
CA ILE A 760 -71.77 36.68 -41.92
C ILE A 760 -71.40 37.35 -43.25
N GLU A 761 -70.76 36.61 -44.16
CA GLU A 761 -70.38 37.11 -45.49
C GLU A 761 -71.58 37.60 -46.30
N ALA A 762 -72.64 36.79 -46.40
CA ALA A 762 -73.84 37.17 -47.15
C ALA A 762 -74.48 38.46 -46.61
N ASP A 763 -74.39 38.66 -45.30
CA ASP A 763 -74.94 39.81 -44.60
C ASP A 763 -74.05 41.07 -44.72
N LEU A 764 -72.72 40.91 -44.62
CA LEU A 764 -71.76 42.01 -44.74
C LEU A 764 -71.56 42.48 -46.19
N THR A 765 -71.67 41.59 -47.18
CA THR A 765 -71.56 41.94 -48.62
C THR A 765 -72.60 43.00 -49.04
N ALA A 766 -73.75 43.06 -48.37
CA ALA A 766 -74.75 44.09 -48.63
C ALA A 766 -74.42 45.47 -48.02
N LEU A 767 -73.41 45.55 -47.13
CA LEU A 767 -73.06 46.75 -46.37
C LEU A 767 -71.67 47.31 -46.69
N LEU A 768 -70.74 46.45 -47.10
CA LEU A 768 -69.36 46.81 -47.36
C LEU A 768 -69.22 47.66 -48.63
N ASN A 769 -68.50 48.78 -48.50
CA ASN A 769 -68.14 49.68 -49.60
C ASN A 769 -66.79 50.40 -49.42
N SER A 770 -66.11 50.24 -48.27
CA SER A 770 -64.83 50.89 -47.97
C SER A 770 -63.97 50.02 -47.05
N SER A 771 -62.63 50.12 -47.20
CA SER A 771 -61.64 49.34 -46.44
C SER A 771 -61.41 49.83 -44.99
N ASP A 772 -62.23 50.77 -44.51
CA ASP A 772 -62.18 51.33 -43.15
C ASP A 772 -63.43 50.99 -42.33
N GLN A 773 -64.27 50.08 -42.83
CA GLN A 773 -65.50 49.64 -42.16
C GLN A 773 -65.24 48.41 -41.28
N ALA A 774 -65.55 48.53 -39.99
CA ALA A 774 -65.47 47.44 -39.02
C ALA A 774 -66.86 47.06 -38.47
N PHE A 775 -67.01 45.78 -38.09
CA PHE A 775 -68.23 45.24 -37.53
C PHE A 775 -67.96 44.41 -36.29
N PHE A 776 -68.72 44.68 -35.23
CA PHE A 776 -68.80 43.84 -34.05
C PHE A 776 -69.97 42.86 -34.23
N ILE A 777 -69.67 41.57 -34.29
CA ILE A 777 -70.63 40.51 -34.58
C ILE A 777 -70.93 39.72 -33.32
N THR A 778 -72.21 39.60 -32.96
CA THR A 778 -72.66 38.77 -31.84
C THR A 778 -73.51 37.61 -32.35
N ILE A 779 -73.14 36.39 -31.98
CA ILE A 779 -73.93 35.18 -32.24
C ILE A 779 -74.46 34.65 -30.91
N SER A 780 -75.78 34.75 -30.69
CA SER A 780 -76.39 34.50 -29.38
C SER A 780 -76.76 33.04 -29.07
N GLY A 781 -76.47 32.10 -29.98
CA GLY A 781 -76.77 30.67 -29.81
C GLY A 781 -76.22 29.80 -30.95
N GLY A 782 -76.26 28.47 -30.79
CA GLY A 782 -75.64 27.50 -31.70
C GLY A 782 -74.17 27.22 -31.38
N SER A 783 -73.53 26.32 -32.14
CA SER A 783 -72.13 25.92 -31.90
C SER A 783 -71.08 26.99 -32.23
N ALA A 784 -71.47 28.03 -32.98
CA ALA A 784 -70.62 29.20 -33.24
C ALA A 784 -70.96 30.40 -32.33
N ALA A 785 -71.71 30.19 -31.24
CA ALA A 785 -72.05 31.27 -30.32
C ALA A 785 -70.79 31.95 -29.79
N GLY A 786 -70.79 33.28 -29.81
CA GLY A 786 -69.60 34.06 -29.46
C GLY A 786 -69.63 35.47 -30.01
N THR A 787 -68.54 36.17 -29.74
CA THR A 787 -68.28 37.54 -30.16
C THR A 787 -67.16 37.52 -31.18
N TYR A 788 -67.32 38.28 -32.27
CA TYR A 788 -66.32 38.37 -33.34
C TYR A 788 -66.14 39.83 -33.76
N LEU A 789 -64.94 40.13 -34.27
CA LEU A 789 -64.62 41.45 -34.82
C LEU A 789 -64.14 41.27 -36.27
N VAL A 790 -64.77 42.01 -37.17
CA VAL A 790 -64.44 42.06 -38.60
C VAL A 790 -63.98 43.46 -38.94
N GLN A 791 -62.97 43.61 -39.80
CA GLN A 791 -62.72 44.84 -40.54
C GLN A 791 -62.46 44.49 -42.00
N ASN A 792 -63.16 45.16 -42.92
CA ASN A 792 -62.82 45.06 -44.34
C ASN A 792 -61.48 45.77 -44.53
N THR A 793 -60.37 45.05 -44.51
CA THR A 793 -59.02 45.57 -44.75
C THR A 793 -58.46 45.09 -46.08
N GLY A 794 -59.22 44.27 -46.78
CA GLY A 794 -58.88 43.62 -48.02
C GLY A 794 -58.82 44.57 -49.21
N SER A 795 -58.37 44.03 -50.34
CA SER A 795 -58.34 44.78 -51.60
C SER A 795 -59.73 44.94 -52.24
N ASP A 796 -60.69 44.09 -51.88
CA ASP A 796 -62.06 44.18 -52.36
C ASP A 796 -62.97 44.83 -51.30
N THR A 797 -63.26 46.11 -51.50
CA THR A 797 -64.06 46.90 -50.57
C THR A 797 -65.55 46.52 -50.58
N SER A 798 -65.99 45.58 -51.40
CA SER A 798 -67.41 45.25 -51.63
C SER A 798 -67.86 43.92 -51.04
N GLN A 799 -66.94 43.10 -50.53
CA GLN A 799 -67.23 41.77 -50.00
C GLN A 799 -66.42 41.51 -48.72
N PHE A 800 -66.87 40.53 -47.93
CA PHE A 800 -66.07 39.97 -46.82
C PHE A 800 -65.31 38.75 -47.34
N ASP A 801 -64.00 38.88 -47.52
CA ASP A 801 -63.15 37.83 -48.07
C ASP A 801 -61.94 37.46 -47.19
N ASP A 802 -61.07 36.58 -47.68
CA ASP A 802 -59.94 36.07 -46.91
C ASP A 802 -58.80 37.10 -46.74
N THR A 803 -58.92 38.28 -47.36
CA THR A 803 -58.01 39.42 -47.18
C THR A 803 -58.51 40.41 -46.13
N ASP A 804 -59.63 40.12 -45.48
CA ASP A 804 -60.18 40.92 -44.40
C ASP A 804 -59.78 40.40 -43.03
N PHE A 805 -59.60 41.34 -42.10
CA PHE A 805 -59.35 41.03 -40.71
C PHE A 805 -60.60 40.42 -40.06
N PHE A 806 -60.44 39.26 -39.42
CA PHE A 806 -61.50 38.58 -38.69
C PHE A 806 -60.97 37.78 -37.51
N VAL A 807 -61.43 38.06 -36.28
CA VAL A 807 -61.04 37.36 -35.05
C VAL A 807 -62.25 36.97 -34.20
N GLN A 808 -62.10 35.92 -33.39
CA GLN A 808 -63.02 35.61 -32.30
C GLN A 808 -62.52 36.26 -31.00
N LEU A 809 -63.43 36.89 -30.26
CA LEU A 809 -63.13 37.48 -28.95
C LEU A 809 -63.71 36.62 -27.82
N THR A 810 -62.92 36.37 -26.78
CA THR A 810 -63.30 35.56 -25.62
C THR A 810 -62.89 36.21 -24.29
N GLY A 811 -63.31 35.63 -23.17
CA GLY A 811 -63.02 36.16 -21.84
C GLY A 811 -63.76 37.48 -21.55
N THR A 812 -63.12 38.36 -20.78
CA THR A 812 -63.68 39.70 -20.47
C THR A 812 -63.35 40.66 -21.60
N VAL A 813 -64.32 41.04 -22.42
CA VAL A 813 -64.11 42.00 -23.51
C VAL A 813 -64.51 43.40 -23.03
N GLY A 814 -63.56 44.34 -23.04
CA GLY A 814 -63.81 45.75 -22.73
C GLY A 814 -64.52 46.51 -23.86
N THR A 815 -64.68 47.82 -23.70
CA THR A 815 -65.27 48.67 -24.74
C THR A 815 -64.37 48.73 -25.97
N ILE A 816 -64.90 48.39 -27.14
CA ILE A 816 -64.17 48.48 -28.42
C ILE A 816 -64.71 49.69 -29.20
N THR A 817 -63.79 50.47 -29.76
CA THR A 817 -64.04 51.66 -30.58
C THR A 817 -63.24 51.58 -31.87
N VAL A 818 -63.51 52.48 -32.82
CA VAL A 818 -62.70 52.61 -34.04
C VAL A 818 -61.21 52.87 -33.75
N GLY A 819 -60.88 53.48 -32.61
CA GLY A 819 -59.49 53.73 -32.20
C GLY A 819 -58.71 52.49 -31.81
N ASN A 820 -59.38 51.34 -31.63
CA ASN A 820 -58.72 50.05 -31.36
C ASN A 820 -58.27 49.34 -32.64
N LEU A 821 -58.71 49.78 -33.84
CA LEU A 821 -58.28 49.23 -35.12
C LEU A 821 -57.44 50.27 -35.86
N ILE A 822 -56.13 50.04 -35.92
CA ILE A 822 -55.14 51.03 -36.35
C ILE A 822 -54.32 50.55 -37.55
N ALA A 823 -53.76 51.51 -38.30
CA ALA A 823 -52.85 51.24 -39.42
C ALA A 823 -51.44 50.83 -38.98
#